data_AF-A0A2E8H4J9-F1
#
_entry.id   AF-A0A2E8H4J9-F1
#
_cell.length_a   1.000
_cell.length_b   1.000
_cell.length_c   1.000
_cell.angle_alpha   90.00
_cell.angle_beta   90.00
_cell.angle_gamma   90.00
#
_symmetry.space_group_name_H-M   'P 1'
#
loop_
_entity.id
_entity.type
_entity.pdbx_description
1 polymer ?
#
loop_
_entity_poly.entity_id
_entity_poly.type
_entity_poly.pdbx_seq_one_letter_code
_entity_poly.pdbx_strand_id
1 'polypeptide(L)'
;MTLLMAEPSSERLEGETEQLQRDARRNLSRYYLAEIDRLNQEFLENPDARPNSGLREGDVTHAEINHVIRQAEKTVIFGQQTRLRAGILVKEDERLPRFHAGHDVVSYFYGAIRLIPDYLLDAIFERGISVTMIKDHDLLFYRDLRCHQSFHTGRTRKTIYLPEGVLMGAFERGYHPWAFSEILLHETWKLLDYYLVVELARRYQTWMHGHFGIPGFYFVKDTLLSLNKHRRIAGEKEQTIRRSFRRNSKRGQRRQTKQYDEYDATSTDTEFMQFYRHYFWDFYEWNRPGVENRPSENTSMQEQATVQSCDVLLRDPYQVANSTYSERRESAWGAQKIDAVKEAFGYPDDYLVDRDIVHKIALERATALGQPLEPLSVEDLIHDLTDVARFNVDRQAQTDTLVARLLATGLPGLVAFYDAVAEEHAVGKAYLTEVAGDFDAVEVFREKIQELSSTGPPGVPNSVSNDVRDYLAVRLLRHIGDEFDGFMQLPKRDRIEGRYFLRTLTLKALELSRPDLDEATREEMVAPPAKHDGPSHHVSKLAEVAGGVLRRQPEEREPDLLFNIVRKMDRHERYHDLLLQQARELRQDGSVDWGGDQRATVGDLRGVVPDNAHTLSSDPAGVRARLNRFDYLRRRSPDSEQLLVLVVGVLIRLDRMDEYEDMIQRVIDVGDAAITPLTEVVQQADNREVHRERILEGAVRALREVRAIASSAP
;
A
#
# COMPACT_ATOMS: atom_id res chain seq x y z
N MET A 1 70.58 -50.07 -1.65
CA MET A 1 70.52 -48.61 -1.49
C MET A 1 69.09 -48.22 -1.19
N THR A 2 68.70 -48.30 0.08
CA THR A 2 67.37 -47.84 0.54
C THR A 2 67.61 -46.51 1.24
N LEU A 3 67.37 -45.41 0.53
CA LEU A 3 67.49 -44.06 1.06
C LEU A 3 66.34 -43.85 2.06
N LEU A 4 66.69 -43.82 3.35
CA LEU A 4 65.80 -43.36 4.42
C LEU A 4 65.56 -41.86 4.23
N MET A 5 64.41 -41.51 3.65
CA MET A 5 63.93 -40.13 3.67
C MET A 5 63.53 -39.79 5.09
N ALA A 6 64.28 -38.89 5.72
CA ALA A 6 63.95 -38.35 7.03
C ALA A 6 62.66 -37.54 6.92
N GLU A 7 61.60 -38.00 7.59
CA GLU A 7 60.35 -37.25 7.70
C GLU A 7 60.63 -35.90 8.39
N PRO A 8 60.12 -34.78 7.86
CA PRO A 8 60.30 -33.48 8.47
C PRO A 8 59.66 -33.45 9.87
N SER A 9 60.36 -32.87 10.84
CA SER A 9 59.87 -32.77 12.21
C SER A 9 58.56 -31.97 12.29
N SER A 10 57.63 -32.40 13.14
CA SER A 10 56.31 -31.78 13.35
C SER A 10 56.38 -30.26 13.52
N GLU A 11 57.39 -29.76 14.25
CA GLU A 11 57.60 -28.33 14.49
C GLU A 11 57.92 -27.53 13.20
N ARG A 12 58.57 -28.16 12.21
CA ARG A 12 58.90 -27.52 10.94
C ARG A 12 57.67 -27.43 10.03
N LEU A 13 56.82 -28.46 10.06
CA LEU A 13 55.53 -28.47 9.37
C LEU A 13 54.56 -27.45 9.98
N GLU A 14 54.52 -27.31 11.30
CA GLU A 14 53.73 -26.28 12.00
C GLU A 14 54.21 -24.86 11.69
N GLY A 15 55.53 -24.63 11.67
CA GLY A 15 56.09 -23.33 11.29
C GLY A 15 55.80 -22.94 9.84
N GLU A 16 55.87 -23.89 8.91
CA GLU A 16 55.54 -23.66 7.50
C GLU A 16 54.04 -23.41 7.28
N THR A 17 53.16 -24.10 8.01
CA THR A 17 51.71 -23.86 7.95
C THR A 17 51.33 -22.50 8.54
N GLU A 18 51.93 -22.09 9.66
CA GLU A 18 51.72 -20.74 10.20
C GLU A 18 52.19 -19.64 9.25
N GLN A 19 53.34 -19.83 8.60
CA GLN A 19 53.89 -18.88 7.64
C GLN A 19 52.99 -18.77 6.41
N LEU A 20 52.53 -19.89 5.86
CA LEU A 20 51.57 -19.94 4.75
C LEU A 20 50.24 -19.27 5.11
N GLN A 21 49.74 -19.46 6.34
CA GLN A 21 48.55 -18.78 6.81
C GLN A 21 48.75 -17.25 6.93
N ARG A 22 49.92 -16.80 7.37
CA ARG A 22 50.24 -15.35 7.46
C ARG A 22 50.36 -14.72 6.06
N ASP A 23 50.98 -15.39 5.11
CA ASP A 23 51.13 -14.89 3.75
C ASP A 23 49.81 -14.93 2.98
N ALA A 24 48.99 -15.98 3.19
CA ALA A 24 47.61 -16.02 2.70
C ALA A 24 46.79 -14.84 3.25
N ARG A 25 46.87 -14.54 4.56
CA ARG A 25 46.20 -13.37 5.18
C ARG A 25 46.65 -12.05 4.55
N ARG A 26 47.95 -11.87 4.30
CA ARG A 26 48.49 -10.66 3.67
C ARG A 26 48.02 -10.49 2.22
N ASN A 27 48.03 -11.57 1.44
CA ASN A 27 47.58 -11.54 0.05
C ASN A 27 46.06 -11.30 -0.04
N LEU A 28 45.27 -11.96 0.81
CA LEU A 28 43.83 -11.74 0.91
C LEU A 28 43.54 -10.29 1.32
N SER A 29 44.27 -9.73 2.28
CA SER A 29 44.14 -8.34 2.70
C SER A 29 44.52 -7.31 1.62
N ARG A 30 45.46 -7.63 0.71
CA ARG A 30 45.80 -6.73 -0.41
C ARG A 30 44.76 -6.78 -1.52
N TYR A 31 44.32 -7.98 -1.89
CA TYR A 31 43.22 -8.16 -2.84
C TYR A 31 41.94 -7.49 -2.33
N TYR A 32 41.66 -7.63 -1.03
CA TYR A 32 40.57 -6.97 -0.31
C TYR A 32 40.56 -5.46 -0.48
N LEU A 33 41.71 -4.80 -0.23
CA LEU A 33 41.80 -3.35 -0.34
C LEU A 33 41.62 -2.88 -1.79
N ALA A 34 42.17 -3.60 -2.77
CA ALA A 34 42.03 -3.26 -4.18
C ALA A 34 40.58 -3.41 -4.69
N GLU A 35 39.87 -4.45 -4.25
CA GLU A 35 38.46 -4.66 -4.63
C GLU A 35 37.52 -3.64 -3.97
N ILE A 36 37.78 -3.28 -2.71
CA ILE A 36 37.08 -2.17 -2.04
C ILE A 36 37.31 -0.86 -2.77
N ASP A 37 38.54 -0.57 -3.20
CA ASP A 37 38.84 0.63 -3.97
C ASP A 37 38.11 0.64 -5.32
N ARG A 38 38.05 -0.51 -6.03
CA ARG A 38 37.29 -0.67 -7.27
C ARG A 38 35.79 -0.43 -7.07
N LEU A 39 35.17 -1.06 -6.08
CA LEU A 39 33.75 -0.90 -5.76
C LEU A 39 33.41 0.51 -5.27
N ASN A 40 34.32 1.14 -4.53
CA ASN A 40 34.20 2.54 -4.16
C ASN A 40 34.24 3.44 -5.40
N GLN A 41 35.10 3.14 -6.36
CA GLN A 41 35.18 3.88 -7.62
C GLN A 41 33.92 3.70 -8.48
N GLU A 42 33.44 2.47 -8.68
CA GLU A 42 32.19 2.16 -9.39
C GLU A 42 30.97 2.86 -8.75
N PHE A 43 30.96 2.95 -7.42
CA PHE A 43 29.95 3.71 -6.69
C PHE A 43 30.08 5.23 -6.90
N LEU A 44 31.29 5.78 -6.90
CA LEU A 44 31.51 7.20 -7.19
C LEU A 44 31.07 7.55 -8.62
N GLU A 45 31.11 6.56 -9.53
CA GLU A 45 30.60 6.69 -10.90
C GLU A 45 29.06 6.62 -10.96
N ASN A 46 28.38 5.94 -10.02
CA ASN A 46 26.92 5.78 -9.98
C ASN A 46 26.28 6.05 -8.59
N PRO A 47 26.43 7.25 -8.00
CA PRO A 47 25.98 7.54 -6.64
C PRO A 47 24.45 7.56 -6.46
N ASP A 48 23.71 7.58 -7.56
CA ASP A 48 22.28 7.93 -7.60
C ASP A 48 21.33 6.72 -7.70
N ALA A 49 21.84 5.48 -7.82
CA ALA A 49 21.05 4.25 -7.98
C ALA A 49 20.38 3.75 -6.68
N ARG A 50 20.24 4.59 -5.65
CA ARG A 50 19.73 4.16 -4.33
C ARG A 50 18.21 4.36 -4.21
N PRO A 51 17.54 3.63 -3.29
CA PRO A 51 16.18 3.95 -2.91
C PRO A 51 16.12 5.38 -2.34
N ASN A 52 15.15 6.17 -2.79
CA ASN A 52 14.88 7.48 -2.22
C ASN A 52 14.28 7.32 -0.81
N SER A 53 14.58 8.25 0.09
CA SER A 53 14.08 8.30 1.47
C SER A 53 13.74 9.73 1.86
N GLY A 54 12.74 9.89 2.71
CA GLY A 54 12.19 11.20 3.07
C GLY A 54 10.67 11.27 2.95
N LEU A 55 10.10 12.40 3.39
CA LEU A 55 8.68 12.73 3.18
C LEU A 55 8.48 13.18 1.72
N ARG A 56 7.75 12.37 0.96
CA ARG A 56 7.49 12.57 -0.48
C ARG A 56 6.15 12.00 -0.88
N GLU A 57 5.63 12.52 -1.98
CA GLU A 57 4.49 12.02 -2.74
C GLU A 57 4.94 11.59 -4.14
N GLY A 58 4.35 10.51 -4.65
CA GLY A 58 4.63 9.96 -5.97
C GLY A 58 6.04 9.39 -6.18
N ASP A 59 6.34 9.10 -7.45
CA ASP A 59 7.59 8.46 -7.88
C ASP A 59 8.72 9.48 -8.09
N VAL A 60 9.30 9.91 -6.99
CA VAL A 60 10.53 10.72 -6.97
C VAL A 60 11.75 9.81 -6.83
N THR A 61 12.62 9.79 -7.84
CA THR A 61 13.85 8.99 -7.78
C THR A 61 14.92 9.67 -6.91
N HIS A 62 15.83 8.87 -6.35
CA HIS A 62 16.96 9.41 -5.58
C HIS A 62 17.90 10.27 -6.45
N ALA A 63 17.99 9.97 -7.75
CA ALA A 63 18.78 10.76 -8.70
C ALA A 63 18.24 12.18 -8.86
N GLU A 64 16.92 12.31 -9.02
CA GLU A 64 16.25 13.60 -9.20
C GLU A 64 16.42 14.50 -7.98
N ILE A 65 16.14 13.98 -6.79
CA ILE A 65 16.28 14.76 -5.56
C ILE A 65 17.74 15.14 -5.28
N ASN A 66 18.70 14.24 -5.55
CA ASN A 66 20.12 14.57 -5.41
C ASN A 66 20.57 15.63 -6.40
N HIS A 67 20.03 15.65 -7.63
CA HIS A 67 20.33 16.68 -8.61
C HIS A 67 19.93 18.06 -8.07
N VAL A 68 18.71 18.20 -7.55
CA VAL A 68 18.22 19.45 -6.96
C VAL A 68 19.06 19.83 -5.74
N ILE A 69 19.27 18.88 -4.82
CA ILE A 69 20.07 19.12 -3.63
C ILE A 69 21.48 19.55 -4.02
N ARG A 70 22.14 18.95 -5.03
CA ARG A 70 23.51 19.34 -5.43
C ARG A 70 23.60 20.82 -5.79
N GLN A 71 22.61 21.35 -6.51
CA GLN A 71 22.57 22.71 -7.04
C GLN A 71 22.11 23.78 -6.04
N ALA A 72 21.33 23.38 -5.03
CA ALA A 72 20.73 24.34 -4.11
C ALA A 72 21.73 24.94 -3.11
N GLU A 73 21.48 26.17 -2.67
CA GLU A 73 22.21 26.78 -1.55
C GLU A 73 21.79 26.09 -0.24
N LYS A 74 22.77 25.80 0.63
CA LYS A 74 22.55 24.96 1.81
C LYS A 74 23.25 25.52 3.02
N THR A 75 22.69 25.28 4.19
CA THR A 75 23.28 25.71 5.45
C THR A 75 22.98 24.68 6.51
N VAL A 76 23.97 24.33 7.33
CA VAL A 76 23.75 23.40 8.45
C VAL A 76 23.11 24.16 9.60
N ILE A 77 21.95 23.69 10.05
CA ILE A 77 21.17 24.27 11.15
C ILE A 77 21.25 23.43 12.43
N PHE A 78 21.61 22.14 12.33
CA PHE A 78 21.80 21.26 13.48
C PHE A 78 22.88 20.22 13.23
N GLY A 79 23.61 19.85 14.30
CA GLY A 79 24.62 18.80 14.27
C GLY A 79 25.94 19.22 13.63
N GLN A 80 26.88 18.28 13.56
CA GLN A 80 28.16 18.50 12.90
C GLN A 80 28.05 18.11 11.42
N GLN A 81 28.64 18.91 10.53
CA GLN A 81 28.74 18.55 9.12
C GLN A 81 29.71 17.38 8.96
N THR A 82 29.23 16.13 8.98
CA THR A 82 30.04 14.95 8.72
C THR A 82 29.87 14.50 7.27
N ARG A 83 30.62 15.10 6.35
CA ARG A 83 30.65 14.70 4.93
C ARG A 83 31.70 13.64 4.62
N LEU A 84 31.95 12.78 5.60
CA LEU A 84 32.97 11.74 5.55
C LEU A 84 32.32 10.39 5.27
N ARG A 85 32.72 9.73 4.18
CA ARG A 85 32.47 8.29 3.97
C ARG A 85 33.76 7.54 4.30
N ALA A 86 33.70 6.65 5.29
CA ALA A 86 34.88 5.93 5.80
C ALA A 86 36.06 6.85 6.18
N GLY A 87 35.79 8.07 6.62
CA GLY A 87 36.82 9.07 6.98
C GLY A 87 37.33 9.92 5.81
N ILE A 88 36.83 9.71 4.59
CA ILE A 88 37.24 10.47 3.39
C ILE A 88 36.17 11.50 3.04
N LEU A 89 36.59 12.75 2.82
CA LEU A 89 35.72 13.81 2.32
C LEU A 89 35.31 13.51 0.88
N VAL A 90 34.01 13.55 0.60
CA VAL A 90 33.50 13.41 -0.77
C VAL A 90 34.01 14.59 -1.61
N LYS A 91 34.67 14.31 -2.74
CA LYS A 91 35.40 15.31 -3.55
C LYS A 91 34.54 16.49 -4.03
N GLU A 92 33.23 16.28 -4.16
CA GLU A 92 32.24 17.26 -4.64
C GLU A 92 31.70 18.18 -3.54
N ASP A 93 32.07 17.95 -2.28
CA ASP A 93 31.43 18.60 -1.14
C ASP A 93 32.23 19.81 -0.62
N GLU A 94 31.61 21.00 -0.70
CA GLU A 94 32.10 22.21 -0.04
C GLU A 94 31.76 22.24 1.47
N ARG A 95 32.56 22.97 2.25
CA ARG A 95 32.20 23.30 3.65
C ARG A 95 30.98 24.21 3.62
N LEU A 96 29.90 23.77 4.27
CA LEU A 96 28.68 24.56 4.30
C LEU A 96 28.81 25.67 5.35
N PRO A 97 28.18 26.83 5.09
CA PRO A 97 27.98 27.81 6.15
C PRO A 97 27.14 27.20 7.28
N ARG A 98 27.33 27.74 8.48
CA ARG A 98 26.43 27.51 9.62
C ARG A 98 25.44 28.66 9.69
N PHE A 99 24.21 28.35 10.04
CA PHE A 99 23.15 29.35 10.07
C PHE A 99 23.36 30.32 11.25
N HIS A 100 23.10 31.61 11.04
CA HIS A 100 23.22 32.62 12.09
C HIS A 100 22.05 32.51 13.09
N ALA A 101 22.36 32.39 14.38
CA ALA A 101 21.39 32.11 15.45
C ALA A 101 20.34 33.22 15.72
N GLY A 102 20.42 34.36 15.03
CA GLY A 102 19.54 35.52 15.24
C GLY A 102 18.26 35.56 14.39
N HIS A 103 17.96 34.51 13.62
CA HIS A 103 16.80 34.47 12.73
C HIS A 103 15.61 33.77 13.43
N ASP A 104 14.40 34.31 13.31
CA ASP A 104 13.23 33.81 14.05
C ASP A 104 12.89 32.34 13.73
N VAL A 105 13.05 31.95 12.47
CA VAL A 105 12.89 30.57 11.98
C VAL A 105 13.84 29.59 12.69
N VAL A 106 15.04 30.04 13.06
CA VAL A 106 16.03 29.23 13.78
C VAL A 106 15.58 29.04 15.22
N SER A 107 15.04 30.07 15.85
CA SER A 107 14.47 29.96 17.20
C SER A 107 13.30 28.98 17.22
N TYR A 108 12.44 29.00 16.19
CA TYR A 108 11.37 28.02 16.02
C TYR A 108 11.91 26.59 15.85
N PHE A 109 12.89 26.39 14.97
CA PHE A 109 13.54 25.10 14.78
C PHE A 109 14.20 24.57 16.06
N TYR A 110 14.93 25.41 16.81
CA TYR A 110 15.48 24.99 18.11
C TYR A 110 14.40 24.75 19.16
N GLY A 111 13.23 25.41 19.05
CA GLY A 111 12.04 25.06 19.79
C GLY A 111 11.61 23.61 19.52
N ALA A 112 11.61 23.19 18.25
CA ALA A 112 11.31 21.80 17.88
C ALA A 112 12.37 20.82 18.39
N ILE A 113 13.66 21.14 18.26
CA ILE A 113 14.75 20.29 18.77
C ILE A 113 14.65 20.07 20.29
N ARG A 114 14.22 21.08 21.05
CA ARG A 114 14.05 20.97 22.52
C ARG A 114 12.94 20.02 22.96
N LEU A 115 12.02 19.67 22.07
CA LEU A 115 10.94 18.71 22.35
C LEU A 115 11.35 17.27 22.05
N ILE A 116 12.48 17.07 21.36
CA ILE A 116 13.04 15.74 21.13
C ILE A 116 13.61 15.23 22.47
N PRO A 117 13.26 14.01 22.91
CA PRO A 117 13.80 13.43 24.13
C PRO A 117 15.34 13.39 24.15
N ASP A 118 15.95 13.71 25.29
CA ASP A 118 17.41 13.84 25.44
C ASP A 118 18.19 12.60 24.96
N TYR A 119 17.68 11.40 25.28
CA TYR A 119 18.33 10.15 24.89
C TYR A 119 18.38 9.96 23.35
N LEU A 120 17.47 10.61 22.62
CA LEU A 120 17.47 10.65 21.16
C LEU A 120 18.41 11.70 20.64
N LEU A 121 18.40 12.90 21.21
CA LEU A 121 19.37 13.94 20.86
C LEU A 121 20.81 13.43 21.03
N ASP A 122 21.10 12.74 22.14
CA ASP A 122 22.39 12.10 22.39
C ASP A 122 22.75 11.09 21.29
N ALA A 123 21.78 10.30 20.82
CA ALA A 123 21.97 9.35 19.74
C ALA A 123 22.29 10.02 18.41
N ILE A 124 21.56 11.09 18.10
CA ILE A 124 21.74 11.90 16.90
C ILE A 124 23.16 12.47 16.90
N PHE A 125 23.61 13.02 18.03
CA PHE A 125 24.97 13.55 18.19
C PHE A 125 26.04 12.44 18.12
N GLU A 126 25.86 11.31 18.82
CA GLU A 126 26.80 10.18 18.81
C GLU A 126 26.99 9.65 17.38
N ARG A 127 25.92 9.61 16.58
CA ARG A 127 25.97 9.16 15.19
C ARG A 127 26.44 10.23 14.21
N GLY A 128 26.57 11.48 14.64
CA GLY A 128 26.93 12.62 13.79
C GLY A 128 25.84 12.95 12.78
N ILE A 129 24.57 12.70 13.12
CA ILE A 129 23.45 13.08 12.28
C ILE A 129 23.26 14.60 12.38
N SER A 130 23.01 15.23 11.24
CA SER A 130 22.84 16.66 11.08
C SER A 130 21.52 16.98 10.38
N VAL A 131 21.10 18.23 10.49
CA VAL A 131 20.00 18.78 9.68
C VAL A 131 20.58 19.90 8.85
N THR A 132 20.44 19.75 7.53
CA THR A 132 20.88 20.73 6.53
C THR A 132 19.65 21.38 5.94
N MET A 133 19.54 22.69 6.11
CA MET A 133 18.52 23.47 5.46
C MET A 133 18.93 23.80 4.03
N ILE A 134 18.01 23.66 3.11
CA ILE A 134 18.09 24.12 1.74
C ILE A 134 17.42 25.50 1.69
N LYS A 135 18.16 26.53 1.26
CA LYS A 135 17.64 27.89 1.14
C LYS A 135 16.83 28.00 -0.13
N ASP A 136 15.59 27.53 -0.05
CA ASP A 136 14.58 27.67 -1.07
C ASP A 136 13.24 27.86 -0.37
N HIS A 137 12.36 28.67 -0.97
CA HIS A 137 11.02 28.95 -0.45
C HIS A 137 10.02 27.84 -0.79
N ASP A 138 10.38 26.91 -1.68
CA ASP A 138 9.53 25.83 -2.15
C ASP A 138 9.85 24.47 -1.48
N LEU A 139 9.44 23.37 -2.12
CA LEU A 139 9.78 21.99 -1.75
C LEU A 139 11.18 21.61 -2.28
N LEU A 140 11.76 20.52 -1.77
CA LEU A 140 13.06 20.04 -2.28
C LEU A 140 13.00 19.54 -3.71
N PHE A 141 11.86 18.96 -4.09
CA PHE A 141 11.58 18.56 -5.46
C PHE A 141 10.09 18.74 -5.72
N TYR A 142 9.77 19.20 -6.92
CA TYR A 142 8.40 19.39 -7.36
C TYR A 142 8.30 19.10 -8.85
N ARG A 143 7.44 18.16 -9.22
CA ARG A 143 7.05 17.92 -10.62
C ARG A 143 5.60 18.37 -10.84
N ASP A 144 4.72 17.93 -9.95
CA ASP A 144 3.29 18.24 -9.94
C ASP A 144 2.72 18.07 -8.52
N LEU A 145 1.41 18.31 -8.37
CA LEU A 145 0.72 18.23 -7.08
C LEU A 145 0.84 16.86 -6.40
N ARG A 146 0.95 15.77 -7.17
CA ARG A 146 0.95 14.37 -6.69
C ARG A 146 2.34 13.73 -6.76
N CYS A 147 3.35 14.49 -7.21
CA CYS A 147 4.74 14.05 -7.34
C CYS A 147 5.69 15.15 -6.87
N HIS A 148 6.03 15.12 -5.57
CA HIS A 148 6.85 16.13 -4.91
C HIS A 148 7.56 15.56 -3.67
N GLN A 149 8.60 16.24 -3.18
CA GLN A 149 9.35 15.82 -1.99
C GLN A 149 9.72 17.01 -1.12
N SER A 150 9.36 16.93 0.17
CA SER A 150 9.58 17.99 1.16
C SER A 150 10.76 17.71 2.09
N PHE A 151 11.06 16.44 2.39
CA PHE A 151 12.23 16.07 3.19
C PHE A 151 13.03 15.01 2.46
N HIS A 152 14.34 15.01 2.64
CA HIS A 152 15.20 13.98 2.06
C HIS A 152 16.27 13.51 3.06
N THR A 153 16.44 12.20 3.17
CA THR A 153 17.43 11.61 4.07
C THR A 153 18.71 11.22 3.32
N GLY A 154 19.76 12.02 3.52
CA GLY A 154 21.09 11.83 2.96
C GLY A 154 21.89 10.76 3.69
N ARG A 155 21.64 9.49 3.39
CA ARG A 155 22.25 8.30 4.05
C ARG A 155 23.77 8.22 4.03
N THR A 156 24.47 8.89 3.11
CA THR A 156 25.95 8.93 3.15
C THR A 156 26.46 10.16 3.90
N ARG A 157 25.70 11.26 3.87
CA ARG A 157 26.08 12.54 4.46
C ARG A 157 25.58 12.70 5.90
N LYS A 158 24.89 11.69 6.44
CA LYS A 158 24.31 11.72 7.80
C LYS A 158 23.45 12.96 8.00
N THR A 159 22.65 13.31 7.01
CA THR A 159 21.89 14.56 7.08
C THR A 159 20.46 14.35 6.64
N ILE A 160 19.56 15.02 7.36
CA ILE A 160 18.21 15.26 6.89
C ILE A 160 18.25 16.60 6.16
N TYR A 161 17.76 16.63 4.92
CA TYR A 161 17.59 17.84 4.14
C TYR A 161 16.15 18.32 4.30
N LEU A 162 16.04 19.63 4.48
CA LEU A 162 14.80 20.33 4.76
C LEU A 162 14.81 21.65 3.99
N PRO A 163 13.75 22.02 3.27
CA PRO A 163 13.63 23.32 2.65
C PRO A 163 13.22 24.38 3.68
N GLU A 164 13.79 25.57 3.55
CA GLU A 164 13.46 26.74 4.37
C GLU A 164 11.98 27.11 4.25
N GLY A 165 11.38 26.97 3.06
CA GLY A 165 9.97 27.22 2.79
C GLY A 165 9.00 26.46 3.70
N VAL A 166 9.23 25.16 3.93
CA VAL A 166 8.37 24.34 4.81
C VAL A 166 8.51 24.78 6.27
N LEU A 167 9.73 25.09 6.72
CA LEU A 167 9.98 25.56 8.08
C LEU A 167 9.38 26.96 8.32
N MET A 168 9.51 27.86 7.34
CA MET A 168 8.91 29.19 7.36
C MET A 168 7.38 29.11 7.37
N GLY A 169 6.80 28.28 6.50
CA GLY A 169 5.35 28.07 6.45
C GLY A 169 4.77 27.56 7.77
N ALA A 170 5.52 26.74 8.52
CA ALA A 170 5.13 26.30 9.86
C ALA A 170 5.16 27.45 10.86
N PHE A 171 6.25 28.22 10.85
CA PHE A 171 6.45 29.36 11.74
C PHE A 171 5.37 30.45 11.53
N GLU A 172 5.15 30.86 10.28
CA GLU A 172 4.20 31.93 9.93
C GLU A 172 2.75 31.58 10.26
N ARG A 173 2.40 30.28 10.20
CA ARG A 173 1.07 29.78 10.55
C ARG A 173 0.91 29.50 12.05
N GLY A 174 1.96 29.74 12.85
CA GLY A 174 1.93 29.56 14.30
C GLY A 174 1.79 28.10 14.73
N TYR A 175 2.30 27.15 13.94
CA TYR A 175 2.30 25.74 14.32
C TYR A 175 3.07 25.54 15.61
N HIS A 176 2.63 24.58 16.42
CA HIS A 176 3.43 24.19 17.59
C HIS A 176 4.74 23.53 17.10
N PRO A 177 5.91 23.85 17.68
CA PRO A 177 7.20 23.30 17.22
C PRO A 177 7.24 21.76 17.20
N TRP A 178 6.41 21.09 18.01
CA TRP A 178 6.25 19.64 18.02
C TRP A 178 5.96 19.04 16.63
N ALA A 179 5.13 19.72 15.83
CA ALA A 179 4.77 19.27 14.49
C ALA A 179 6.01 19.02 13.61
N PHE A 180 7.06 19.80 13.87
CA PHE A 180 8.34 19.67 13.21
C PHE A 180 9.27 18.65 13.87
N SER A 181 9.24 18.56 15.20
CA SER A 181 9.94 17.52 15.96
C SER A 181 9.51 16.13 15.49
N GLU A 182 8.22 15.95 15.20
CA GLU A 182 7.65 14.70 14.72
C GLU A 182 8.28 14.25 13.39
N ILE A 183 8.32 15.11 12.36
CA ILE A 183 8.95 14.77 11.08
C ILE A 183 10.44 14.51 11.27
N LEU A 184 11.11 15.35 12.05
CA LEU A 184 12.53 15.15 12.34
C LEU A 184 12.77 13.81 13.04
N LEU A 185 11.93 13.41 13.98
CA LEU A 185 11.98 12.11 14.64
C LEU A 185 11.76 10.97 13.65
N HIS A 186 10.78 11.10 12.74
CA HIS A 186 10.49 10.10 11.72
C HIS A 186 11.69 9.83 10.83
N GLU A 187 12.26 10.90 10.26
CA GLU A 187 13.41 10.82 9.36
C GLU A 187 14.71 10.45 10.09
N THR A 188 14.87 10.93 11.33
CA THR A 188 15.99 10.54 12.17
C THR A 188 15.94 9.06 12.49
N TRP A 189 14.76 8.50 12.74
CA TRP A 189 14.65 7.09 13.11
C TRP A 189 15.12 6.17 12.00
N LYS A 190 14.60 6.40 10.80
CA LYS A 190 15.06 5.76 9.57
C LYS A 190 16.58 5.82 9.42
N LEU A 191 17.17 6.99 9.66
CA LEU A 191 18.61 7.19 9.52
C LEU A 191 19.41 6.47 10.62
N LEU A 192 18.95 6.50 11.88
CA LEU A 192 19.58 5.78 12.99
C LEU A 192 19.55 4.27 12.77
N ASP A 193 18.43 3.73 12.28
CA ASP A 193 18.30 2.31 11.95
C ASP A 193 19.18 1.93 10.76
N TYR A 194 19.21 2.75 9.70
CA TYR A 194 20.15 2.56 8.60
C TYR A 194 21.61 2.49 9.09
N TYR A 195 22.00 3.38 10.00
CA TYR A 195 23.36 3.36 10.56
C TYR A 195 23.61 2.23 11.53
N LEU A 196 22.59 1.73 12.22
CA LEU A 196 22.71 0.51 13.01
C LEU A 196 23.09 -0.68 12.12
N VAL A 197 22.49 -0.78 10.93
CA VAL A 197 22.82 -1.80 9.91
C VAL A 197 24.24 -1.63 9.40
N VAL A 198 24.65 -0.40 9.05
CA VAL A 198 26.02 -0.10 8.60
C VAL A 198 27.05 -0.49 9.68
N GLU A 199 26.78 -0.20 10.94
CA GLU A 199 27.69 -0.50 12.05
C GLU A 199 27.70 -1.98 12.43
N LEU A 200 26.56 -2.65 12.32
CA LEU A 200 26.49 -4.10 12.42
C LEU A 200 27.37 -4.74 11.34
N ALA A 201 27.30 -4.28 10.10
CA ALA A 201 28.18 -4.73 9.02
C ALA A 201 29.65 -4.55 9.34
N ARG A 202 30.05 -3.35 9.77
CA ARG A 202 31.44 -3.06 10.14
C ARG A 202 31.96 -3.97 11.23
N ARG A 203 31.17 -4.17 12.30
CA ARG A 203 31.57 -5.04 13.42
C ARG A 203 31.59 -6.50 13.02
N TYR A 204 30.64 -6.93 12.19
CA TYR A 204 30.60 -8.26 11.63
C TYR A 204 31.85 -8.55 10.78
N GLN A 205 32.22 -7.64 9.88
CA GLN A 205 33.46 -7.69 9.09
C GLN A 205 34.71 -7.69 9.98
N THR A 206 34.80 -6.77 10.95
CA THR A 206 35.92 -6.68 11.90
C THR A 206 36.10 -7.97 12.69
N TRP A 207 35.00 -8.57 13.16
CA TRP A 207 35.04 -9.83 13.90
C TRP A 207 35.57 -10.96 13.03
N MET A 208 35.10 -11.06 11.78
CA MET A 208 35.55 -12.08 10.82
C MET A 208 37.02 -11.94 10.43
N HIS A 209 37.57 -10.73 10.41
CA HIS A 209 39.01 -10.54 10.21
C HIS A 209 39.86 -11.10 11.37
N GLY A 210 39.30 -11.18 12.58
CA GLY A 210 39.99 -11.65 13.78
C GLY A 210 39.71 -13.11 14.19
N HIS A 211 38.67 -13.75 13.63
CA HIS A 211 38.18 -15.05 14.07
C HIS A 211 37.91 -15.98 12.88
N PHE A 212 38.29 -17.25 13.02
CA PHE A 212 37.86 -18.31 12.10
C PHE A 212 36.44 -18.77 12.50
N GLY A 213 35.42 -18.44 11.70
CA GLY A 213 34.05 -18.91 11.90
C GLY A 213 32.98 -17.90 11.50
N ILE A 214 31.72 -18.23 11.76
CA ILE A 214 30.56 -17.34 11.54
C ILE A 214 30.18 -16.72 12.90
N PRO A 215 29.98 -15.40 13.00
CA PRO A 215 29.47 -14.78 14.20
C PRO A 215 28.13 -15.40 14.63
N GLY A 216 28.08 -15.92 15.87
CA GLY A 216 26.88 -16.55 16.40
C GLY A 216 25.76 -15.55 16.74
N PHE A 217 24.55 -16.07 17.04
CA PHE A 217 23.39 -15.29 17.48
C PHE A 217 23.72 -14.26 18.56
N TYR A 218 24.47 -14.67 19.58
CA TYR A 218 24.84 -13.80 20.69
C TYR A 218 25.73 -12.64 20.25
N PHE A 219 26.64 -12.84 19.28
CA PHE A 219 27.44 -11.72 18.76
C PHE A 219 26.56 -10.65 18.12
N VAL A 220 25.59 -11.02 17.28
CA VAL A 220 24.73 -10.05 16.62
C VAL A 220 23.75 -9.42 17.61
N LYS A 221 23.12 -10.23 18.48
CA LYS A 221 22.26 -9.73 19.56
C LYS A 221 23.00 -8.71 20.43
N ASP A 222 24.18 -9.07 20.95
CA ASP A 222 24.97 -8.19 21.82
C ASP A 222 25.49 -6.98 21.07
N THR A 223 25.85 -7.13 19.79
CA THR A 223 26.27 -6.02 18.94
C THR A 223 25.13 -5.03 18.73
N LEU A 224 23.95 -5.50 18.34
CA LEU A 224 22.75 -4.67 18.17
C LEU A 224 22.37 -3.98 19.49
N LEU A 225 22.31 -4.72 20.60
CA LEU A 225 22.03 -4.15 21.93
C LEU A 225 23.06 -3.09 22.33
N SER A 226 24.33 -3.29 21.98
CA SER A 226 25.40 -2.34 22.29
C SER A 226 25.38 -1.10 21.41
N LEU A 227 24.94 -1.22 20.15
CA LEU A 227 24.86 -0.14 19.17
C LEU A 227 23.57 0.66 19.28
N ASN A 228 22.54 0.08 19.88
CA ASN A 228 21.20 0.63 19.98
C ASN A 228 20.86 1.13 21.39
N LYS A 229 21.84 1.78 22.03
CA LYS A 229 21.66 2.36 23.37
C LYS A 229 20.56 3.43 23.40
N HIS A 230 20.29 4.05 22.26
CA HIS A 230 19.31 5.09 22.06
C HIS A 230 17.85 4.62 22.03
N ARG A 231 17.58 3.32 22.04
CA ARG A 231 16.22 2.76 22.22
C ARG A 231 15.94 2.28 23.64
N ARG A 232 16.88 2.41 24.56
CA ARG A 232 16.62 2.19 25.98
C ARG A 232 15.81 3.37 26.49
N ILE A 233 14.49 3.29 26.35
CA ILE A 233 13.56 4.24 26.97
C ILE A 233 14.00 4.47 28.42
N ALA A 234 14.05 5.75 28.76
CA ALA A 234 14.38 6.34 30.04
C ALA A 234 13.92 5.54 31.27
N GLY A 235 14.81 5.47 32.26
CA GLY A 235 14.52 5.88 33.64
C GLY A 235 13.42 5.15 34.43
N GLU A 236 13.81 4.61 35.59
CA GLU A 236 12.96 4.05 36.65
C GLU A 236 12.18 2.76 36.37
N LYS A 237 11.44 2.59 35.26
CA LYS A 237 10.67 1.34 35.03
C LYS A 237 11.59 0.12 34.89
N GLU A 238 12.69 0.21 34.14
CA GLU A 238 13.66 -0.90 34.00
C GLU A 238 14.39 -1.21 35.32
N GLN A 239 14.75 -0.20 36.11
CA GLN A 239 15.37 -0.43 37.43
C GLN A 239 14.38 -1.00 38.44
N THR A 240 13.11 -0.60 38.40
CA THR A 240 12.06 -1.10 39.28
C THR A 240 11.70 -2.54 38.93
N ILE A 241 11.64 -2.87 37.64
CA ILE A 241 11.52 -4.24 37.12
C ILE A 241 12.77 -5.05 37.52
N ARG A 242 14.00 -4.58 37.29
CA ARG A 242 15.21 -5.28 37.76
C ARG A 242 15.29 -5.47 39.28
N ARG A 243 14.79 -4.52 40.09
CA ARG A 243 14.75 -4.61 41.56
C ARG A 243 13.67 -5.59 42.05
N SER A 244 12.52 -5.66 41.39
CA SER A 244 11.49 -6.67 41.70
C SER A 244 11.95 -8.08 41.32
N PHE A 245 12.66 -8.23 40.20
CA PHE A 245 13.25 -9.50 39.76
C PHE A 245 14.40 -9.99 40.66
N ARG A 246 15.27 -9.10 41.18
CA ARG A 246 16.32 -9.48 42.16
C ARG A 246 15.77 -9.91 43.52
N ARG A 247 14.58 -9.43 43.92
CA ARG A 247 13.89 -9.90 45.14
C ARG A 247 13.28 -11.29 44.95
N ASN A 248 12.83 -11.62 43.74
CA ASN A 248 12.25 -12.92 43.42
C ASN A 248 13.31 -14.00 43.14
N SER A 249 14.49 -13.64 42.60
CA SER A 249 15.55 -14.62 42.31
C SER A 249 16.27 -15.18 43.56
N LYS A 250 16.24 -14.45 44.70
CA LYS A 250 16.76 -14.98 45.98
C LYS A 250 15.88 -16.07 46.60
N ARG A 251 14.62 -16.23 46.17
CA ARG A 251 13.71 -17.30 46.64
C ARG A 251 13.73 -18.56 45.77
N GLY A 252 14.44 -18.56 44.63
CA GLY A 252 14.38 -19.62 43.62
C GLY A 252 15.71 -20.32 43.31
N GLN A 253 16.68 -20.31 44.23
CA GLN A 253 18.07 -20.69 43.97
C GLN A 253 18.35 -22.20 43.76
N ARG A 254 17.36 -23.02 43.37
CA ARG A 254 17.55 -24.49 43.15
C ARG A 254 16.97 -25.06 41.85
N ARG A 255 16.55 -24.25 40.88
CA ARG A 255 16.16 -24.73 39.54
C ARG A 255 16.84 -23.91 38.43
N GLN A 256 18.16 -23.90 38.41
CA GLN A 256 18.94 -23.30 37.32
C GLN A 256 19.55 -24.42 36.48
N THR A 257 18.92 -24.75 35.35
CA THR A 257 19.55 -25.28 34.11
C THR A 257 18.55 -25.67 33.01
N LYS A 258 17.24 -25.76 33.30
CA LYS A 258 16.20 -26.10 32.29
C LYS A 258 15.17 -25.01 31.98
N GLN A 259 15.28 -23.85 32.62
CA GLN A 259 14.30 -22.76 32.55
C GLN A 259 14.94 -21.47 31.99
N TYR A 260 15.89 -21.62 31.07
CA TYR A 260 16.54 -20.50 30.39
C TYR A 260 16.01 -20.28 28.96
N ASP A 261 15.37 -21.29 28.34
CA ASP A 261 14.82 -21.17 26.97
C ASP A 261 13.35 -20.70 26.93
N GLU A 262 12.59 -20.83 28.02
CA GLU A 262 11.18 -20.40 28.08
C GLU A 262 10.97 -19.00 28.69
N TYR A 263 11.99 -18.40 29.32
CA TYR A 263 11.83 -17.17 30.13
C TYR A 263 12.45 -15.89 29.54
N ASP A 264 13.12 -15.95 28.39
CA ASP A 264 13.60 -14.76 27.64
C ASP A 264 12.45 -14.03 26.89
N ALA A 265 11.20 -14.42 27.16
CA ALA A 265 9.96 -13.89 26.60
C ALA A 265 9.23 -12.89 27.51
N THR A 266 9.94 -12.18 28.40
CA THR A 266 9.33 -11.10 29.20
C THR A 266 9.64 -9.71 28.62
N SER A 267 8.72 -9.33 27.72
CA SER A 267 8.31 -8.03 27.16
C SER A 267 9.31 -7.07 26.53
N THR A 268 10.49 -6.77 27.07
CA THR A 268 11.39 -5.75 26.45
C THR A 268 12.43 -6.33 25.49
N ASP A 269 12.92 -7.55 25.76
CA ASP A 269 13.86 -8.24 24.86
C ASP A 269 13.17 -8.84 23.63
N THR A 270 11.87 -9.14 23.73
CA THR A 270 11.05 -9.65 22.61
C THR A 270 10.72 -8.57 21.60
N GLU A 271 10.31 -7.37 22.01
CA GLU A 271 10.00 -6.28 21.07
C GLU A 271 11.27 -5.79 20.37
N PHE A 272 12.38 -5.65 21.11
CA PHE A 272 13.69 -5.30 20.53
C PHE A 272 14.17 -6.34 19.51
N MET A 273 14.12 -7.63 19.87
CA MET A 273 14.56 -8.71 18.97
C MET A 273 13.55 -8.99 17.87
N GLN A 274 12.26 -8.70 18.03
CA GLN A 274 11.27 -8.70 16.94
C GLN A 274 11.56 -7.58 15.94
N PHE A 275 11.97 -6.42 16.45
CA PHE A 275 12.25 -5.25 15.63
C PHE A 275 13.49 -5.45 14.75
N TYR A 276 14.65 -5.79 15.32
CA TYR A 276 15.87 -6.02 14.54
C TYR A 276 16.05 -7.46 14.08
N ARG A 277 14.99 -8.28 14.22
CA ARG A 277 15.02 -9.70 13.87
C ARG A 277 15.49 -9.89 12.46
N HIS A 278 14.84 -9.20 11.52
CA HIS A 278 15.10 -9.29 10.10
C HIS A 278 16.57 -9.01 9.76
N TYR A 279 17.15 -7.91 10.28
CA TYR A 279 18.57 -7.60 10.12
C TYR A 279 19.48 -8.73 10.57
N PHE A 280 19.20 -9.42 11.68
CA PHE A 280 20.02 -10.54 12.12
C PHE A 280 20.14 -11.65 11.05
N TRP A 281 19.11 -11.89 10.23
CA TRP A 281 19.17 -12.95 9.22
C TRP A 281 19.73 -12.48 7.90
N ASP A 282 19.41 -11.26 7.48
CA ASP A 282 20.08 -10.65 6.32
C ASP A 282 21.61 -10.74 6.47
N PHE A 283 22.13 -10.46 7.67
CA PHE A 283 23.56 -10.61 7.98
C PHE A 283 24.06 -12.06 8.07
N TYR A 284 23.20 -13.00 8.45
CA TYR A 284 23.56 -14.41 8.58
C TYR A 284 23.49 -15.16 7.25
N GLU A 285 22.63 -14.76 6.32
CA GLU A 285 22.48 -15.36 5.00
C GLU A 285 23.64 -15.07 4.07
N TRP A 286 24.20 -13.87 4.18
CA TRP A 286 25.37 -13.45 3.42
C TRP A 286 26.64 -14.28 3.62
N ASN A 287 26.66 -15.12 4.66
CA ASN A 287 27.79 -15.97 5.02
C ASN A 287 27.48 -17.46 4.93
N ARG A 288 26.49 -17.87 4.12
CA ARG A 288 26.49 -19.25 3.64
C ARG A 288 27.41 -19.30 2.43
N PRO A 289 28.57 -20.00 2.53
CA PRO A 289 29.20 -20.49 1.32
C PRO A 289 28.09 -21.19 0.52
N GLY A 290 27.97 -20.94 -0.78
CA GLY A 290 26.94 -21.56 -1.61
C GLY A 290 26.87 -23.07 -1.35
N VAL A 291 25.78 -23.74 -1.71
CA VAL A 291 25.70 -25.22 -1.60
C VAL A 291 26.89 -25.91 -2.31
N GLU A 292 27.56 -25.20 -3.23
CA GLU A 292 28.81 -25.57 -3.92
C GLU A 292 30.12 -25.33 -3.15
N ASN A 293 30.11 -24.59 -2.03
CA ASN A 293 31.30 -24.27 -1.23
C ASN A 293 31.48 -25.19 0.00
N ARG A 294 30.84 -26.36 0.03
CA ARG A 294 31.33 -27.42 0.92
C ARG A 294 32.66 -27.88 0.34
N PRO A 295 33.80 -27.73 1.04
CA PRO A 295 35.03 -28.28 0.53
C PRO A 295 34.82 -29.78 0.34
N SER A 296 34.97 -30.26 -0.89
CA SER A 296 35.31 -31.67 -1.07
C SER A 296 36.65 -31.90 -0.35
N GLU A 297 36.92 -33.13 0.11
CA GLU A 297 38.18 -33.48 0.79
C GLU A 297 39.44 -33.09 -0.01
N ASN A 298 39.30 -32.77 -1.30
CA ASN A 298 40.37 -32.38 -2.22
C ASN A 298 40.43 -30.86 -2.54
N THR A 299 39.65 -30.01 -1.89
CA THR A 299 39.62 -28.57 -2.20
C THR A 299 40.79 -27.86 -1.53
N SER A 300 41.68 -27.25 -2.29
CA SER A 300 42.91 -26.63 -1.77
C SER A 300 42.60 -25.40 -0.89
N MET A 301 43.47 -25.07 0.07
CA MET A 301 43.34 -23.85 0.90
C MET A 301 43.27 -22.56 0.06
N GLN A 302 43.84 -22.56 -1.15
CA GLN A 302 43.77 -21.43 -2.08
C GLN A 302 42.39 -21.32 -2.76
N GLU A 303 41.73 -22.43 -3.07
CA GLU A 303 40.37 -22.44 -3.62
C GLU A 303 39.31 -22.08 -2.57
N GLN A 304 39.53 -22.48 -1.32
CA GLN A 304 38.72 -22.01 -0.17
C GLN A 304 38.89 -20.50 0.08
N ALA A 305 40.02 -19.92 -0.35
CA ALA A 305 40.31 -18.49 -0.23
C ALA A 305 39.80 -17.66 -1.42
N THR A 306 39.46 -18.28 -2.55
CA THR A 306 38.69 -17.63 -3.63
C THR A 306 37.22 -17.51 -3.25
N VAL A 307 37.00 -16.62 -2.29
CA VAL A 307 35.72 -16.04 -1.94
C VAL A 307 35.10 -15.40 -3.19
N GLN A 308 33.96 -15.91 -3.66
CA GLN A 308 33.20 -15.24 -4.71
C GLN A 308 32.66 -13.89 -4.20
N SER A 309 32.46 -12.95 -5.12
CA SER A 309 32.08 -11.54 -4.99
C SER A 309 30.82 -11.20 -4.16
N CYS A 310 30.23 -12.17 -3.47
CA CYS A 310 29.03 -12.04 -2.63
C CYS A 310 29.33 -11.91 -1.12
N ASP A 311 30.56 -12.10 -0.67
CA ASP A 311 30.89 -12.05 0.76
C ASP A 311 30.76 -10.63 1.33
N VAL A 312 30.02 -10.50 2.43
CA VAL A 312 29.93 -9.27 3.25
C VAL A 312 31.29 -8.71 3.60
N LEU A 313 32.32 -9.56 3.71
CA LEU A 313 33.70 -9.11 3.90
C LEU A 313 34.10 -8.09 2.83
N LEU A 314 33.81 -8.37 1.56
CA LEU A 314 34.30 -7.60 0.41
C LEU A 314 33.43 -6.40 0.03
N ARG A 315 32.21 -6.31 0.58
CA ARG A 315 31.25 -5.24 0.26
C ARG A 315 31.42 -4.06 1.21
N ASP A 316 31.31 -2.84 0.69
CA ASP A 316 31.25 -1.64 1.54
C ASP A 316 30.02 -1.73 2.48
N PRO A 317 30.18 -1.52 3.80
CA PRO A 317 29.08 -1.49 4.77
C PRO A 317 27.83 -0.69 4.36
N TYR A 318 27.98 0.37 3.55
CA TYR A 318 26.82 1.10 3.03
C TYR A 318 26.10 0.36 1.89
N GLN A 319 26.82 -0.35 1.02
CA GLN A 319 26.21 -1.21 0.00
C GLN A 319 25.43 -2.36 0.64
N VAL A 320 26.05 -2.97 1.65
CA VAL A 320 25.49 -3.97 2.54
C VAL A 320 24.17 -3.44 3.13
N ALA A 321 24.22 -2.28 3.78
CA ALA A 321 23.01 -1.65 4.32
C ALA A 321 21.97 -1.29 3.25
N ASN A 322 22.36 -0.82 2.06
CA ASN A 322 21.42 -0.51 0.98
C ASN A 322 20.66 -1.74 0.47
N SER A 323 21.28 -2.92 0.45
CA SER A 323 20.59 -4.16 0.06
C SER A 323 19.64 -4.69 1.12
N THR A 324 19.89 -4.36 2.39
CA THR A 324 19.12 -4.91 3.52
C THR A 324 18.02 -3.96 4.01
N TYR A 325 18.29 -2.67 3.99
CA TYR A 325 17.40 -1.66 4.54
C TYR A 325 16.16 -1.49 3.67
N SER A 326 14.97 -1.63 4.27
CA SER A 326 13.69 -1.43 3.59
C SER A 326 13.04 -0.13 4.05
N GLU A 327 13.00 0.88 3.17
CA GLU A 327 12.37 2.18 3.46
C GLU A 327 10.89 2.03 3.84
N ARG A 328 10.17 1.11 3.20
CA ARG A 328 8.76 0.83 3.47
C ARG A 328 8.56 0.36 4.92
N ARG A 329 9.35 -0.62 5.36
CA ARG A 329 9.27 -1.18 6.72
C ARG A 329 9.67 -0.14 7.76
N GLU A 330 10.77 0.56 7.51
CA GLU A 330 11.30 1.55 8.46
C GLU A 330 10.42 2.78 8.59
N SER A 331 9.68 3.15 7.54
CA SER A 331 8.67 4.21 7.62
C SER A 331 7.47 3.82 8.49
N ALA A 332 6.98 2.57 8.36
CA ALA A 332 5.89 2.06 9.20
C ALA A 332 6.31 1.96 10.67
N TRP A 333 7.53 1.49 10.92
CA TRP A 333 8.09 1.42 12.26
C TRP A 333 8.42 2.79 12.86
N GLY A 334 8.86 3.74 12.03
CA GLY A 334 9.07 5.14 12.43
C GLY A 334 7.80 5.75 13.00
N ALA A 335 6.65 5.51 12.36
CA ALA A 335 5.35 5.99 12.84
C ALA A 335 4.99 5.40 14.21
N GLN A 336 5.03 4.07 14.36
CA GLN A 336 4.74 3.41 15.65
C GLN A 336 5.64 3.91 16.79
N LYS A 337 6.92 4.19 16.50
CA LYS A 337 7.85 4.76 17.50
C LYS A 337 7.47 6.17 17.91
N ILE A 338 7.00 6.98 16.97
CA ILE A 338 6.53 8.34 17.24
C ILE A 338 5.28 8.29 18.11
N ASP A 339 4.33 7.41 17.80
CA ASP A 339 3.10 7.26 18.59
C ASP A 339 3.42 6.92 20.05
N ALA A 340 4.38 6.00 20.28
CA ALA A 340 4.86 5.69 21.61
C ALA A 340 5.51 6.90 22.33
N VAL A 341 6.21 7.77 21.59
CA VAL A 341 6.76 9.02 22.14
C VAL A 341 5.65 10.04 22.43
N LYS A 342 4.67 10.20 21.52
CA LYS A 342 3.51 11.07 21.72
C LYS A 342 2.76 10.67 22.98
N GLU A 343 2.45 9.38 23.13
CA GLU A 343 1.77 8.83 24.31
C GLU A 343 2.59 9.04 25.59
N ALA A 344 3.90 8.74 25.56
CA ALA A 344 4.75 8.82 26.74
C ALA A 344 4.96 10.26 27.25
N PHE A 345 4.97 11.25 26.36
CA PHE A 345 5.27 12.64 26.70
C PHE A 345 4.05 13.58 26.60
N GLY A 346 2.89 13.08 26.19
CA GLY A 346 1.63 13.83 26.11
C GLY A 346 1.65 14.91 25.02
N TYR A 347 2.29 14.64 23.88
CA TYR A 347 2.35 15.59 22.78
C TYR A 347 1.07 15.55 21.91
N PRO A 348 0.66 16.70 21.35
CA PRO A 348 -0.57 16.80 20.55
C PRO A 348 -0.43 16.07 19.20
N ASP A 349 -1.55 15.54 18.70
CA ASP A 349 -1.65 14.81 17.42
C ASP A 349 -2.29 15.64 16.29
N ASP A 350 -2.65 16.90 16.59
CA ASP A 350 -3.50 17.71 15.71
C ASP A 350 -2.73 18.35 14.53
N TYR A 351 -1.39 18.28 14.53
CA TYR A 351 -0.55 19.02 13.60
C TYR A 351 0.05 18.14 12.52
N LEU A 352 -0.54 18.16 11.33
CA LEU A 352 -0.06 17.41 10.16
C LEU A 352 0.68 18.37 9.21
N VAL A 353 1.98 18.58 9.42
CA VAL A 353 2.82 19.42 8.54
C VAL A 353 2.73 18.98 7.07
N ASP A 354 2.63 17.68 6.84
CA ASP A 354 2.44 17.13 5.50
C ASP A 354 1.16 17.67 4.83
N ARG A 355 0.03 17.60 5.52
CA ARG A 355 -1.26 18.16 5.07
C ARG A 355 -1.22 19.68 4.92
N ASP A 356 -0.89 20.34 6.02
CA ASP A 356 -1.20 21.76 6.22
C ASP A 356 -0.17 22.69 5.59
N ILE A 357 1.02 22.16 5.28
CA ILE A 357 2.15 22.92 4.79
C ILE A 357 2.64 22.33 3.47
N VAL A 358 3.04 21.06 3.43
CA VAL A 358 3.64 20.47 2.23
C VAL A 358 2.64 20.42 1.09
N HIS A 359 1.45 19.85 1.30
CA HIS A 359 0.41 19.78 0.27
C HIS A 359 -0.09 21.17 -0.13
N LYS A 360 -0.15 22.12 0.82
CA LYS A 360 -0.52 23.50 0.52
C LYS A 360 0.53 24.20 -0.37
N ILE A 361 1.82 24.03 -0.10
CA ILE A 361 2.89 24.55 -0.95
C ILE A 361 2.82 23.90 -2.33
N ALA A 362 2.60 22.58 -2.41
CA ALA A 362 2.43 21.86 -3.67
C ALA A 362 1.23 22.41 -4.47
N LEU A 363 0.10 22.67 -3.81
CA LEU A 363 -1.11 23.25 -4.41
C LEU A 363 -0.90 24.68 -4.93
N GLU A 364 -0.26 25.53 -4.12
CA GLU A 364 0.10 26.90 -4.52
C GLU A 364 1.04 26.87 -5.73
N ARG A 365 1.98 25.92 -5.77
CA ARG A 365 2.91 25.74 -6.89
C ARG A 365 2.21 25.24 -8.16
N ALA A 366 1.34 24.25 -8.04
CA ALA A 366 0.53 23.75 -9.14
C ALA A 366 -0.30 24.88 -9.76
N THR A 367 -0.92 25.70 -8.91
CA THR A 367 -1.70 26.87 -9.33
C THR A 367 -0.83 27.89 -10.06
N ALA A 368 0.34 28.23 -9.51
CA ALA A 368 1.26 29.19 -10.11
C ALA A 368 1.80 28.73 -11.47
N LEU A 369 1.97 27.41 -11.66
CA LEU A 369 2.43 26.80 -12.91
C LEU A 369 1.29 26.48 -13.89
N GLY A 370 0.03 26.75 -13.53
CA GLY A 370 -1.14 26.42 -14.35
C GLY A 370 -1.33 24.92 -14.56
N GLN A 371 -0.88 24.10 -13.61
CA GLN A 371 -1.04 22.65 -13.65
C GLN A 371 -2.47 22.24 -13.25
N PRO A 372 -2.95 21.08 -13.74
CA PRO A 372 -4.26 20.58 -13.35
C PRO A 372 -4.29 20.26 -11.85
N LEU A 373 -5.24 20.88 -11.15
CA LEU A 373 -5.48 20.60 -9.73
C LEU A 373 -6.39 19.38 -9.58
N GLU A 374 -7.38 19.27 -10.45
CA GLU A 374 -8.30 18.15 -10.51
C GLU A 374 -7.60 16.88 -10.99
N PRO A 375 -7.93 15.71 -10.42
CA PRO A 375 -7.36 14.44 -10.84
C PRO A 375 -7.75 14.13 -12.28
N LEU A 376 -6.81 13.70 -13.11
CA LEU A 376 -7.03 13.41 -14.53
C LEU A 376 -7.02 11.91 -14.83
N SER A 377 -6.33 11.12 -14.01
CA SER A 377 -6.27 9.66 -14.13
C SER A 377 -6.91 8.93 -12.94
N VAL A 378 -6.99 7.61 -13.04
CA VAL A 378 -7.44 6.75 -11.93
C VAL A 378 -6.43 6.77 -10.79
N GLU A 379 -5.15 6.80 -11.11
CA GLU A 379 -4.06 6.92 -10.13
C GLU A 379 -4.15 8.25 -9.36
N ASP A 380 -4.45 9.35 -10.06
CA ASP A 380 -4.69 10.65 -9.42
C ASP A 380 -5.89 10.60 -8.47
N LEU A 381 -6.98 9.93 -8.88
CA LEU A 381 -8.18 9.78 -8.06
C LEU A 381 -7.92 8.95 -6.80
N ILE A 382 -7.15 7.85 -6.90
CA ILE A 382 -6.78 7.02 -5.74
C ILE A 382 -5.85 7.77 -4.81
N HIS A 383 -4.87 8.51 -5.36
CA HIS A 383 -4.01 9.39 -4.60
C HIS A 383 -4.84 10.39 -3.78
N ASP A 384 -5.70 11.17 -4.44
CA ASP A 384 -6.53 12.18 -3.78
C ASP A 384 -7.48 11.57 -2.76
N LEU A 385 -8.06 10.40 -3.05
CA LEU A 385 -8.93 9.69 -2.11
C LEU A 385 -8.16 9.24 -0.86
N THR A 386 -6.94 8.75 -1.03
CA THR A 386 -6.04 8.37 0.07
C THR A 386 -5.67 9.59 0.90
N ASP A 387 -5.42 10.75 0.27
CA ASP A 387 -5.16 12.01 0.96
C ASP A 387 -6.34 12.47 1.79
N VAL A 388 -7.55 12.47 1.21
CA VAL A 388 -8.78 12.82 1.92
C VAL A 388 -8.98 11.92 3.14
N ALA A 389 -8.73 10.62 2.98
CA ALA A 389 -8.80 9.67 4.06
C ALA A 389 -7.72 9.88 5.14
N ARG A 390 -6.48 10.17 4.72
CA ARG A 390 -5.33 10.47 5.60
C ARG A 390 -5.53 11.75 6.40
N PHE A 391 -6.18 12.76 5.83
CA PHE A 391 -6.21 14.12 6.36
C PHE A 391 -7.47 14.52 7.11
N ASN A 392 -8.56 13.76 6.97
CA ASN A 392 -9.83 13.95 7.69
C ASN A 392 -10.51 15.33 7.51
N VAL A 393 -10.15 16.13 6.50
CA VAL A 393 -10.79 17.43 6.21
C VAL A 393 -11.86 17.26 5.15
N ASP A 394 -13.10 17.71 5.42
CA ASP A 394 -14.27 17.57 4.51
C ASP A 394 -14.44 16.14 3.96
N ARG A 395 -14.04 15.14 4.77
CA ARG A 395 -13.81 13.76 4.34
C ARG A 395 -14.99 13.17 3.58
N GLN A 396 -16.21 13.40 4.06
CA GLN A 396 -17.41 12.80 3.46
C GLN A 396 -17.72 13.37 2.08
N ALA A 397 -17.82 14.71 1.94
CA ALA A 397 -18.20 15.33 0.67
C ALA A 397 -17.14 15.13 -0.43
N GLN A 398 -15.86 15.20 -0.06
CA GLN A 398 -14.77 14.97 -1.00
C GLN A 398 -14.68 13.49 -1.41
N THR A 399 -14.82 12.57 -0.46
CA THR A 399 -14.84 11.13 -0.78
C THR A 399 -15.99 10.77 -1.71
N ASP A 400 -17.21 11.23 -1.42
CA ASP A 400 -18.38 10.95 -2.27
C ASP A 400 -18.13 11.37 -3.73
N THR A 401 -17.51 12.53 -3.92
CA THR A 401 -17.18 13.08 -5.24
C THR A 401 -16.10 12.25 -5.94
N LEU A 402 -15.02 11.91 -5.24
CA LEU A 402 -13.91 11.12 -5.79
C LEU A 402 -14.34 9.68 -6.11
N VAL A 403 -15.14 9.06 -5.24
CA VAL A 403 -15.73 7.74 -5.44
C VAL A 403 -16.66 7.73 -6.65
N ALA A 404 -17.53 8.73 -6.80
CA ALA A 404 -18.39 8.85 -7.97
C ALA A 404 -17.58 8.95 -9.27
N ARG A 405 -16.48 9.73 -9.26
CA ARG A 405 -15.56 9.86 -10.40
C ARG A 405 -14.81 8.56 -10.70
N LEU A 406 -14.35 7.84 -9.67
CA LEU A 406 -13.72 6.52 -9.83
C LEU A 406 -14.71 5.55 -10.49
N LEU A 407 -15.94 5.46 -9.98
CA LEU A 407 -16.96 4.58 -10.54
C LEU A 407 -17.35 4.97 -11.97
N ALA A 408 -17.32 6.26 -12.32
CA ALA A 408 -17.56 6.74 -13.68
C ALA A 408 -16.52 6.22 -14.71
N THR A 409 -15.32 5.83 -14.25
CA THR A 409 -14.32 5.19 -15.12
C THR A 409 -14.62 3.70 -15.39
N GLY A 410 -15.55 3.10 -14.64
CA GLY A 410 -15.94 1.71 -14.74
C GLY A 410 -14.91 0.76 -14.12
N LEU A 411 -14.50 -0.24 -14.89
CA LEU A 411 -13.62 -1.33 -14.45
C LEU A 411 -12.26 -0.83 -13.88
N PRO A 412 -11.53 0.12 -14.52
CA PRO A 412 -10.28 0.65 -13.96
C PRO A 412 -10.42 1.23 -12.55
N GLY A 413 -11.47 2.03 -12.30
CA GLY A 413 -11.71 2.63 -10.98
C GLY A 413 -12.11 1.61 -9.93
N LEU A 414 -12.92 0.60 -10.29
CA LEU A 414 -13.25 -0.53 -9.41
C LEU A 414 -11.98 -1.28 -8.99
N VAL A 415 -11.15 -1.63 -9.97
CA VAL A 415 -9.91 -2.37 -9.77
C VAL A 415 -8.94 -1.59 -8.89
N ALA A 416 -8.67 -0.32 -9.24
CA ALA A 416 -7.70 0.50 -8.52
C ALA A 416 -8.11 0.77 -7.07
N PHE A 417 -9.40 0.97 -6.80
CA PHE A 417 -9.90 1.14 -5.42
C PHE A 417 -9.66 -0.11 -4.58
N TYR A 418 -10.04 -1.29 -5.11
CA TYR A 418 -9.85 -2.53 -4.37
C TYR A 418 -8.39 -2.98 -4.28
N ASP A 419 -7.53 -2.60 -5.24
CA ASP A 419 -6.09 -2.77 -5.12
C ASP A 419 -5.51 -1.91 -3.98
N ALA A 420 -5.90 -0.64 -3.89
CA ALA A 420 -5.48 0.23 -2.79
C ALA A 420 -5.94 -0.34 -1.43
N VAL A 421 -7.21 -0.74 -1.31
CA VAL A 421 -7.75 -1.38 -0.10
C VAL A 421 -7.00 -2.67 0.25
N ALA A 422 -6.73 -3.52 -0.75
CA ALA A 422 -6.02 -4.77 -0.52
C ALA A 422 -4.56 -4.55 -0.08
N GLU A 423 -3.90 -3.55 -0.66
CA GLU A 423 -2.56 -3.13 -0.26
C GLU A 423 -2.54 -2.64 1.19
N GLU A 424 -3.49 -1.79 1.60
CA GLU A 424 -3.60 -1.32 2.99
C GLU A 424 -3.73 -2.47 3.99
N HIS A 425 -4.60 -3.44 3.70
CA HIS A 425 -4.80 -4.61 4.53
C HIS A 425 -3.56 -5.52 4.61
N ALA A 426 -2.80 -5.63 3.52
CA ALA A 426 -1.56 -6.41 3.49
C ALA A 426 -0.45 -5.73 4.32
N VAL A 427 -0.33 -4.41 4.23
CA VAL A 427 0.77 -3.62 4.80
C VAL A 427 0.48 -3.15 6.23
N GLY A 428 -0.80 -3.10 6.61
CA GLY A 428 -1.24 -2.58 7.91
C GLY A 428 -1.19 -1.06 8.00
N LYS A 429 -1.23 -0.35 6.88
CA LYS A 429 -1.42 1.11 6.82
C LYS A 429 -2.85 1.36 6.38
N ALA A 430 -3.75 1.57 7.34
CA ALA A 430 -5.15 1.79 7.05
C ALA A 430 -5.39 3.30 6.88
N TYR A 431 -5.74 3.75 5.68
CA TYR A 431 -6.25 5.10 5.44
C TYR A 431 -7.67 5.00 4.89
N LEU A 432 -7.85 4.28 3.78
CA LEU A 432 -9.16 3.94 3.21
C LEU A 432 -9.94 2.96 4.09
N THR A 433 -9.22 2.01 4.71
CA THR A 433 -9.79 0.93 5.53
C THR A 433 -9.96 1.31 7.00
N GLU A 434 -9.41 2.44 7.44
CA GLU A 434 -9.58 2.92 8.81
C GLU A 434 -10.92 3.62 8.97
N VAL A 435 -11.75 3.04 9.83
CA VAL A 435 -12.99 3.68 10.31
C VAL A 435 -12.60 4.68 11.41
N ALA A 436 -12.32 5.93 11.00
CA ALA A 436 -12.10 7.02 11.94
C ALA A 436 -13.41 7.80 12.14
N GLY A 437 -14.00 7.69 13.34
CA GLY A 437 -15.31 8.25 13.63
C GLY A 437 -16.44 7.45 12.97
N ASP A 438 -17.37 8.13 12.29
CA ASP A 438 -18.55 7.53 11.64
C ASP A 438 -18.36 7.32 10.12
N PHE A 439 -17.12 7.35 9.62
CA PHE A 439 -16.83 7.33 8.19
C PHE A 439 -16.02 6.10 7.76
N ASP A 440 -16.50 5.39 6.73
CA ASP A 440 -15.89 4.20 6.13
C ASP A 440 -15.88 4.34 4.60
N ALA A 441 -14.70 4.55 4.01
CA ALA A 441 -14.58 4.76 2.56
C ALA A 441 -14.95 3.50 1.76
N VAL A 442 -14.69 2.31 2.32
CA VAL A 442 -15.04 1.02 1.69
C VAL A 442 -16.55 0.86 1.67
N GLU A 443 -17.23 1.24 2.75
CA GLU A 443 -18.69 1.24 2.79
C GLU A 443 -19.28 2.24 1.80
N VAL A 444 -18.80 3.49 1.78
CA VAL A 444 -19.25 4.52 0.83
C VAL A 444 -19.09 4.04 -0.62
N PHE A 445 -17.95 3.42 -0.96
CA PHE A 445 -17.72 2.86 -2.29
C PHE A 445 -18.72 1.75 -2.62
N ARG A 446 -18.99 0.84 -1.67
CA ARG A 446 -19.97 -0.24 -1.83
C ARG A 446 -21.39 0.30 -1.99
N GLU A 447 -21.79 1.27 -1.18
CA GLU A 447 -23.10 1.93 -1.27
C GLU A 447 -23.29 2.60 -2.64
N LYS A 448 -22.27 3.29 -3.15
CA LYS A 448 -22.31 3.91 -4.48
C LYS A 448 -22.42 2.89 -5.61
N ILE A 449 -21.73 1.75 -5.54
CA ILE A 449 -21.95 0.64 -6.49
C ILE A 449 -23.40 0.14 -6.40
N GLN A 450 -23.94 0.02 -5.19
CA GLN A 450 -25.32 -0.44 -4.98
C GLN A 450 -26.36 0.57 -5.49
N GLU A 451 -26.11 1.88 -5.37
CA GLU A 451 -26.94 2.94 -5.96
C GLU A 451 -27.01 2.81 -7.49
N LEU A 452 -25.88 2.44 -8.11
CA LEU A 452 -25.74 2.20 -9.55
C LEU A 452 -26.33 0.86 -10.02
N SER A 453 -26.96 0.08 -9.13
CA SER A 453 -27.52 -1.23 -9.44
C SER A 453 -29.02 -1.35 -9.16
N SER A 454 -29.73 -2.05 -10.04
CA SER A 454 -31.12 -2.48 -9.84
C SER A 454 -31.30 -3.67 -8.90
N THR A 455 -30.20 -4.35 -8.53
CA THR A 455 -30.24 -5.55 -7.70
C THR A 455 -30.64 -5.25 -6.25
N GLY A 456 -31.03 -6.29 -5.51
CA GLY A 456 -31.45 -6.16 -4.11
C GLY A 456 -30.34 -5.64 -3.17
N PRO A 457 -30.71 -5.19 -1.95
CA PRO A 457 -29.75 -4.69 -0.97
C PRO A 457 -28.74 -5.77 -0.52
N PRO A 458 -27.68 -5.38 0.21
CA PRO A 458 -26.69 -6.32 0.77
C PRO A 458 -27.35 -7.51 1.47
N GLY A 459 -26.80 -8.72 1.25
CA GLY A 459 -27.30 -9.96 1.84
C GLY A 459 -28.45 -10.64 1.07
N VAL A 460 -29.09 -9.97 0.10
CA VAL A 460 -30.08 -10.62 -0.78
C VAL A 460 -29.34 -11.40 -1.88
N PRO A 461 -29.75 -12.65 -2.22
CA PRO A 461 -29.16 -13.39 -3.32
C PRO A 461 -29.10 -12.58 -4.61
N ASN A 462 -27.99 -12.69 -5.35
CA ASN A 462 -27.73 -11.94 -6.59
C ASN A 462 -27.57 -10.41 -6.45
N SER A 463 -27.50 -9.85 -5.23
CA SER A 463 -27.09 -8.44 -5.01
C SER A 463 -25.68 -8.16 -5.55
N VAL A 464 -25.46 -6.99 -6.15
CA VAL A 464 -24.13 -6.51 -6.54
C VAL A 464 -23.20 -6.39 -5.33
N SER A 465 -23.75 -6.06 -4.17
CA SER A 465 -22.97 -5.94 -2.92
C SER A 465 -22.34 -7.27 -2.50
N ASN A 466 -22.98 -8.41 -2.81
CA ASN A 466 -22.39 -9.72 -2.54
C ASN A 466 -21.23 -10.02 -3.49
N ASP A 467 -21.36 -9.67 -4.78
CA ASP A 467 -20.27 -9.85 -5.74
C ASP A 467 -19.08 -8.95 -5.39
N VAL A 468 -19.35 -7.72 -4.96
CA VAL A 468 -18.34 -6.77 -4.45
C VAL A 468 -17.60 -7.34 -3.25
N ARG A 469 -18.33 -7.85 -2.25
CA ARG A 469 -17.72 -8.50 -1.08
C ARG A 469 -16.84 -9.68 -1.49
N ASP A 470 -17.35 -10.53 -2.37
CA ASP A 470 -16.64 -11.70 -2.85
C ASP A 470 -15.40 -11.30 -3.68
N TYR A 471 -15.49 -10.22 -4.47
CA TYR A 471 -14.38 -9.64 -5.22
C TYR A 471 -13.29 -9.10 -4.31
N LEU A 472 -13.65 -8.29 -3.30
CA LEU A 472 -12.71 -7.80 -2.30
C LEU A 472 -12.01 -8.96 -1.58
N ALA A 473 -12.74 -10.01 -1.21
CA ALA A 473 -12.17 -11.19 -0.57
C ALA A 473 -11.14 -11.90 -1.49
N VAL A 474 -11.45 -12.07 -2.78
CA VAL A 474 -10.52 -12.64 -3.77
C VAL A 474 -9.28 -11.75 -3.92
N ARG A 475 -9.46 -10.42 -4.01
CA ARG A 475 -8.34 -9.47 -4.13
C ARG A 475 -7.42 -9.47 -2.92
N LEU A 476 -7.99 -9.45 -1.72
CA LEU A 476 -7.24 -9.57 -0.48
C LEU A 476 -6.47 -10.88 -0.41
N LEU A 477 -7.11 -12.00 -0.79
CA LEU A 477 -6.44 -13.30 -0.80
C LEU A 477 -5.32 -13.37 -1.83
N ARG A 478 -5.44 -12.71 -2.98
CA ARG A 478 -4.37 -12.60 -3.97
C ARG A 478 -3.17 -11.83 -3.43
N HIS A 479 -3.37 -10.64 -2.86
CA HIS A 479 -2.28 -9.88 -2.24
C HIS A 479 -1.64 -10.61 -1.05
N ILE A 480 -2.44 -11.28 -0.21
CA ILE A 480 -1.90 -12.16 0.84
C ILE A 480 -1.11 -13.32 0.23
N GLY A 481 -1.55 -13.84 -0.93
CA GLY A 481 -0.85 -14.84 -1.72
C GLY A 481 0.51 -14.35 -2.22
N ASP A 482 0.57 -13.15 -2.81
CA ASP A 482 1.82 -12.54 -3.28
C ASP A 482 2.81 -12.31 -2.13
N GLU A 483 2.32 -11.78 -1.00
CA GLU A 483 3.12 -11.64 0.23
C GLU A 483 3.55 -12.99 0.81
N PHE A 484 2.70 -14.02 0.73
CA PHE A 484 3.03 -15.38 1.13
C PHE A 484 4.09 -16.01 0.23
N ASP A 485 3.99 -15.86 -1.08
CA ASP A 485 4.96 -16.38 -2.04
C ASP A 485 6.31 -15.66 -1.91
N GLY A 486 6.28 -14.33 -1.76
CA GLY A 486 7.45 -13.54 -1.40
C GLY A 486 8.07 -14.03 -0.08
N PHE A 487 7.25 -14.30 0.94
CA PHE A 487 7.71 -14.88 2.20
C PHE A 487 8.30 -16.29 2.03
N MET A 488 7.73 -17.11 1.15
CA MET A 488 8.15 -18.49 0.94
C MET A 488 9.44 -18.61 0.13
N GLN A 489 9.75 -17.60 -0.68
CA GLN A 489 11.04 -17.42 -1.36
C GLN A 489 12.15 -17.02 -0.39
N LEU A 490 11.82 -16.49 0.79
CA LEU A 490 12.81 -16.22 1.83
C LEU A 490 13.49 -17.53 2.27
N PRO A 491 14.79 -17.51 2.61
CA PRO A 491 15.44 -18.75 2.99
C PRO A 491 14.83 -19.32 4.28
N LYS A 492 15.02 -20.64 4.48
CA LYS A 492 14.36 -21.40 5.57
C LYS A 492 14.53 -20.74 6.95
N ARG A 493 15.66 -20.06 7.12
CA ARG A 493 16.08 -19.30 8.29
C ARG A 493 15.06 -18.17 8.55
N ASP A 494 14.86 -17.28 7.60
CA ASP A 494 13.93 -16.14 7.67
C ASP A 494 12.49 -16.54 7.85
N ARG A 495 12.09 -17.67 7.24
CA ARG A 495 10.73 -18.18 7.39
C ARG A 495 10.43 -18.61 8.82
N ILE A 496 11.40 -19.22 9.51
CA ILE A 496 11.30 -19.55 10.95
C ILE A 496 11.11 -18.31 11.81
N GLU A 497 11.66 -17.19 11.34
CA GLU A 497 11.72 -15.94 12.06
C GLU A 497 10.44 -15.15 11.92
N GLY A 498 10.02 -14.94 10.68
CA GLY A 498 8.78 -14.31 10.32
C GLY A 498 7.57 -15.24 10.45
N ARG A 499 7.67 -16.36 11.17
CA ARG A 499 6.53 -17.27 11.42
C ARG A 499 5.32 -16.56 12.02
N TYR A 500 5.49 -15.48 12.78
CA TYR A 500 4.39 -14.69 13.32
C TYR A 500 3.73 -13.80 12.27
N PHE A 501 4.52 -13.26 11.36
CA PHE A 501 4.01 -12.58 10.16
C PHE A 501 3.25 -13.58 9.29
N LEU A 502 3.85 -14.75 9.00
CA LEU A 502 3.20 -15.83 8.28
C LEU A 502 1.92 -16.30 9.00
N ARG A 503 1.92 -16.41 10.33
CA ARG A 503 0.72 -16.72 11.13
C ARG A 503 -0.36 -15.66 10.93
N THR A 504 0.00 -14.39 10.97
CA THR A 504 -0.93 -13.26 10.77
C THR A 504 -1.53 -13.30 9.37
N LEU A 505 -0.70 -13.49 8.34
CA LEU A 505 -1.17 -13.69 6.97
C LEU A 505 -2.09 -14.91 6.86
N THR A 506 -1.73 -16.04 7.50
CA THR A 506 -2.52 -17.27 7.47
C THR A 506 -3.88 -17.09 8.16
N LEU A 507 -3.93 -16.36 9.29
CA LEU A 507 -5.18 -16.03 9.97
C LEU A 507 -6.09 -15.16 9.12
N LYS A 508 -5.54 -14.10 8.50
CA LYS A 508 -6.28 -13.26 7.56
C LYS A 508 -6.79 -14.06 6.36
N ALA A 509 -5.97 -14.96 5.81
CA ALA A 509 -6.39 -15.84 4.72
C ALA A 509 -7.52 -16.79 5.14
N LEU A 510 -7.45 -17.37 6.34
CA LEU A 510 -8.51 -18.22 6.90
C LEU A 510 -9.80 -17.44 7.14
N GLU A 511 -9.72 -16.22 7.66
CA GLU A 511 -10.86 -15.34 7.85
C GLU A 511 -11.64 -15.09 6.55
N LEU A 512 -10.92 -14.79 5.48
CA LEU A 512 -11.50 -14.48 4.18
C LEU A 512 -12.02 -15.72 3.45
N SER A 513 -11.29 -16.83 3.52
CA SER A 513 -11.60 -18.05 2.75
C SER A 513 -12.54 -19.02 3.46
N ARG A 514 -12.57 -18.98 4.80
CA ARG A 514 -13.33 -19.89 5.66
C ARG A 514 -14.06 -19.11 6.76
N PRO A 515 -14.99 -18.21 6.39
CA PRO A 515 -15.79 -17.46 7.35
C PRO A 515 -16.73 -18.35 8.18
N ASP A 516 -16.90 -19.63 7.78
CA ASP A 516 -17.62 -20.65 8.54
C ASP A 516 -16.90 -21.11 9.81
N LEU A 517 -15.59 -20.85 9.92
CA LEU A 517 -14.80 -21.21 11.09
C LEU A 517 -14.87 -20.11 12.16
N ASP A 518 -15.17 -20.50 13.39
CA ASP A 518 -15.06 -19.59 14.53
C ASP A 518 -13.60 -19.18 14.79
N GLU A 519 -13.42 -18.10 15.56
CA GLU A 519 -12.10 -17.55 15.87
C GLU A 519 -11.22 -18.56 16.61
N ALA A 520 -11.78 -19.34 17.53
CA ALA A 520 -11.06 -20.36 18.29
C ALA A 520 -10.49 -21.46 17.38
N THR A 521 -11.27 -21.91 16.41
CA THR A 521 -10.87 -22.93 15.43
C THR A 521 -9.80 -22.39 14.48
N ARG A 522 -9.94 -21.15 14.00
CA ARG A 522 -8.90 -20.49 13.19
C ARG A 522 -7.59 -20.39 13.96
N GLU A 523 -7.68 -20.00 15.24
CA GLU A 523 -6.54 -19.91 16.14
C GLU A 523 -5.86 -21.27 16.37
N GLU A 524 -6.63 -22.33 16.60
CA GLU A 524 -6.11 -23.70 16.74
C GLU A 524 -5.39 -24.18 15.47
N MET A 525 -5.94 -23.86 14.30
CA MET A 525 -5.35 -24.20 13.01
C MET A 525 -3.96 -23.57 12.82
N VAL A 526 -3.75 -22.35 13.30
CA VAL A 526 -2.45 -21.67 13.20
C VAL A 526 -1.56 -21.80 14.44
N ALA A 527 -2.08 -22.40 15.52
CA ALA A 527 -1.36 -22.59 16.77
C ALA A 527 -0.08 -23.42 16.56
N PRO A 528 0.98 -23.16 17.35
CA PRO A 528 2.16 -24.02 17.33
C PRO A 528 1.79 -25.47 17.71
N PRO A 529 2.46 -26.48 17.15
CA PRO A 529 2.20 -27.88 17.50
C PRO A 529 2.35 -28.12 19.02
N ALA A 530 1.45 -28.92 19.61
CA ALA A 530 1.47 -29.20 21.05
C ALA A 530 2.62 -30.10 21.52
N LYS A 531 3.31 -30.78 20.58
CA LYS A 531 4.52 -31.57 20.83
C LYS A 531 5.74 -30.72 20.47
N HIS A 532 6.90 -31.00 21.07
CA HIS A 532 8.19 -30.27 20.97
C HIS A 532 8.79 -30.20 19.55
N ASP A 533 7.99 -29.87 18.56
CA ASP A 533 8.38 -29.68 17.18
C ASP A 533 8.83 -28.22 17.06
N GLY A 534 10.14 -28.03 16.85
CA GLY A 534 10.74 -26.70 16.83
C GLY A 534 10.12 -25.75 15.78
N PRO A 535 10.48 -24.46 15.79
CA PRO A 535 9.89 -23.41 14.96
C PRO A 535 9.77 -23.71 13.45
N SER A 536 10.66 -24.56 12.91
CA SER A 536 10.58 -25.02 11.52
C SER A 536 9.32 -25.81 11.21
N HIS A 537 8.83 -26.63 12.14
CA HIS A 537 7.60 -27.40 11.96
C HIS A 537 6.38 -26.48 12.01
N HIS A 538 6.41 -25.45 12.86
CA HIS A 538 5.34 -24.45 12.90
C HIS A 538 5.23 -23.71 11.56
N VAL A 539 6.36 -23.29 10.96
CA VAL A 539 6.37 -22.71 9.61
C VAL A 539 5.81 -23.67 8.57
N SER A 540 6.24 -24.93 8.58
CA SER A 540 5.72 -25.94 7.65
C SER A 540 4.21 -26.12 7.80
N LYS A 541 3.70 -26.19 9.04
CA LYS A 541 2.25 -26.24 9.33
C LYS A 541 1.54 -25.01 8.79
N LEU A 542 2.04 -23.81 9.09
CA LEU A 542 1.46 -22.55 8.61
C LEU A 542 1.45 -22.48 7.08
N ALA A 543 2.55 -22.88 6.43
CA ALA A 543 2.66 -22.90 4.98
C ALA A 543 1.72 -23.94 4.33
N GLU A 544 1.50 -25.08 4.98
CA GLU A 544 0.52 -26.08 4.54
C GLU A 544 -0.91 -25.54 4.65
N VAL A 545 -1.26 -24.91 5.77
CA VAL A 545 -2.58 -24.29 5.98
C VAL A 545 -2.81 -23.15 4.99
N ALA A 546 -1.88 -22.19 4.92
CA ALA A 546 -1.92 -21.06 4.00
C ALA A 546 -1.95 -21.54 2.54
N GLY A 547 -1.08 -22.47 2.16
CA GLY A 547 -1.07 -23.04 0.80
C GLY A 547 -2.38 -23.77 0.47
N GLY A 548 -2.99 -24.46 1.43
CA GLY A 548 -4.29 -25.11 1.25
C GLY A 548 -5.44 -24.12 1.08
N VAL A 549 -5.35 -22.95 1.71
CA VAL A 549 -6.32 -21.85 1.57
C VAL A 549 -6.13 -21.09 0.25
N LEU A 550 -4.90 -20.66 -0.03
CA LEU A 550 -4.55 -19.79 -1.14
C LEU A 550 -4.61 -20.53 -2.49
N ARG A 551 -4.16 -21.79 -2.57
CA ARG A 551 -4.22 -22.57 -3.84
C ARG A 551 -5.62 -23.01 -4.24
N ARG A 552 -6.62 -22.88 -3.36
CA ARG A 552 -8.02 -23.21 -3.66
C ARG A 552 -8.78 -22.07 -4.32
N GLN A 553 -8.16 -20.90 -4.46
CA GLN A 553 -8.76 -19.75 -5.13
C GLN A 553 -8.53 -19.89 -6.64
N PRO A 554 -9.58 -20.10 -7.45
CA PRO A 554 -9.42 -20.09 -8.89
C PRO A 554 -9.19 -18.63 -9.31
N GLU A 555 -8.01 -18.33 -9.85
CA GLU A 555 -7.73 -17.06 -10.57
C GLU A 555 -8.83 -16.77 -11.61
N GLU A 556 -9.51 -17.81 -12.08
CA GLU A 556 -10.65 -17.78 -13.01
C GLU A 556 -11.89 -17.04 -12.46
N ARG A 557 -12.06 -16.89 -11.14
CA ARG A 557 -13.28 -16.25 -10.57
C ARG A 557 -13.25 -14.73 -10.59
N GLU A 558 -12.07 -14.11 -10.62
CA GLU A 558 -11.95 -12.65 -10.60
C GLU A 558 -12.61 -11.99 -11.83
N PRO A 559 -12.32 -12.42 -13.07
CA PRO A 559 -13.00 -11.89 -14.26
C PRO A 559 -14.51 -12.11 -14.22
N ASP A 560 -14.98 -13.24 -13.68
CA ASP A 560 -16.41 -13.52 -13.51
C ASP A 560 -17.08 -12.53 -12.54
N LEU A 561 -16.45 -12.25 -11.40
CA LEU A 561 -16.96 -11.34 -10.39
C LEU A 561 -16.98 -9.91 -10.91
N LEU A 562 -15.89 -9.45 -11.53
CA LEU A 562 -15.81 -8.13 -12.16
C LEU A 562 -16.86 -7.97 -13.26
N PHE A 563 -17.02 -8.98 -14.12
CA PHE A 563 -18.06 -9.00 -15.14
C PHE A 563 -19.45 -8.90 -14.53
N ASN A 564 -19.72 -9.64 -13.45
CA ASN A 564 -21.01 -9.59 -12.76
C ASN A 564 -21.28 -8.24 -12.10
N ILE A 565 -20.27 -7.64 -11.45
CA ILE A 565 -20.39 -6.30 -10.85
C ILE A 565 -20.74 -5.28 -11.94
N VAL A 566 -19.94 -5.23 -13.00
CA VAL A 566 -20.11 -4.29 -14.11
C VAL A 566 -21.46 -4.48 -14.81
N ARG A 567 -21.89 -5.73 -15.06
CA ARG A 567 -23.21 -6.06 -15.61
C ARG A 567 -24.35 -5.65 -14.68
N LYS A 568 -24.14 -5.67 -13.36
CA LYS A 568 -25.15 -5.27 -12.37
C LYS A 568 -25.18 -3.76 -12.12
N MET A 569 -24.21 -2.99 -12.62
CA MET A 569 -24.22 -1.52 -12.59
C MET A 569 -25.11 -0.94 -13.70
N ASP A 570 -26.30 -1.50 -13.87
CA ASP A 570 -27.28 -1.18 -14.92
C ASP A 570 -27.94 0.20 -14.76
N ARG A 571 -27.51 1.03 -13.81
CA ARG A 571 -27.90 2.44 -13.72
C ARG A 571 -26.76 3.40 -14.03
N HIS A 572 -25.57 2.87 -14.32
CA HIS A 572 -24.43 3.68 -14.74
C HIS A 572 -24.77 4.47 -16.01
N GLU A 573 -24.41 5.74 -16.08
CA GLU A 573 -24.73 6.62 -17.23
C GLU A 573 -24.15 6.06 -18.54
N ARG A 574 -22.97 5.45 -18.43
CA ARG A 574 -22.22 4.85 -19.54
C ARG A 574 -22.31 3.32 -19.59
N TYR A 575 -23.50 2.78 -19.34
CA TYR A 575 -23.71 1.32 -19.25
C TYR A 575 -23.58 0.64 -20.62
N HIS A 576 -24.28 1.13 -21.65
CA HIS A 576 -24.30 0.50 -22.98
C HIS A 576 -23.08 0.83 -23.87
N ASP A 577 -22.24 1.78 -23.48
CA ASP A 577 -21.02 2.16 -24.20
C ASP A 577 -19.75 1.68 -23.46
N LEU A 578 -19.40 2.32 -22.34
CA LEU A 578 -18.14 2.10 -21.64
C LEU A 578 -18.13 0.74 -20.94
N LEU A 579 -19.15 0.48 -20.11
CA LEU A 579 -19.20 -0.74 -19.31
C LEU A 579 -19.39 -1.98 -20.19
N LEU A 580 -20.22 -1.90 -21.25
CA LEU A 580 -20.38 -2.99 -22.20
C LEU A 580 -19.07 -3.29 -22.96
N GLN A 581 -18.34 -2.25 -23.39
CA GLN A 581 -17.01 -2.44 -23.99
C GLN A 581 -16.04 -3.13 -23.02
N GLN A 582 -15.94 -2.62 -21.79
CA GLN A 582 -15.08 -3.20 -20.76
C GLN A 582 -15.47 -4.65 -20.43
N ALA A 583 -16.77 -4.97 -20.42
CA ALA A 583 -17.24 -6.33 -20.21
C ALA A 583 -16.86 -7.29 -21.36
N ARG A 584 -16.91 -6.83 -22.61
CA ARG A 584 -16.44 -7.58 -23.79
C ARG A 584 -14.94 -7.84 -23.72
N GLU A 585 -14.16 -6.83 -23.36
CA GLU A 585 -12.71 -6.93 -23.18
C GLU A 585 -12.36 -7.92 -22.06
N LEU A 586 -13.05 -7.82 -20.91
CA LEU A 586 -12.86 -8.69 -19.76
C LEU A 586 -13.15 -10.17 -20.07
N ARG A 587 -14.16 -10.45 -20.88
CA ARG A 587 -14.52 -11.81 -21.34
C ARG A 587 -13.75 -12.28 -22.57
N GLN A 588 -13.05 -11.38 -23.25
CA GLN A 588 -12.52 -11.60 -24.60
C GLN A 588 -13.61 -12.10 -25.56
N ASP A 589 -14.84 -11.65 -25.35
CA ASP A 589 -16.03 -12.11 -26.08
C ASP A 589 -16.80 -10.90 -26.61
N GLY A 590 -16.66 -10.65 -27.91
CA GLY A 590 -17.38 -9.58 -28.61
C GLY A 590 -18.88 -9.83 -28.76
N SER A 591 -19.36 -11.06 -28.48
CA SER A 591 -20.78 -11.41 -28.56
C SER A 591 -21.58 -11.01 -27.32
N VAL A 592 -20.93 -10.56 -26.25
CA VAL A 592 -21.62 -10.00 -25.08
C VAL A 592 -22.48 -8.82 -25.53
N ASP A 593 -23.78 -8.97 -25.29
CA ASP A 593 -24.80 -7.97 -25.55
C ASP A 593 -25.71 -7.87 -24.33
N TRP A 594 -26.00 -6.63 -23.92
CA TRP A 594 -26.92 -6.34 -22.82
C TRP A 594 -28.26 -5.80 -23.34
N GLY A 595 -28.50 -5.92 -24.64
CA GLY A 595 -29.65 -5.35 -25.33
C GLY A 595 -29.37 -3.92 -25.81
N GLY A 596 -30.29 -3.42 -26.64
CA GLY A 596 -30.21 -2.05 -27.15
C GLY A 596 -30.44 -1.02 -26.05
N ASP A 597 -29.73 0.11 -26.14
CA ASP A 597 -29.96 1.26 -25.27
C ASP A 597 -31.33 1.88 -25.59
N GLN A 598 -32.34 1.49 -24.81
CA GLN A 598 -33.69 2.03 -24.92
C GLN A 598 -33.87 3.30 -24.08
N ARG A 599 -32.88 3.73 -23.28
CA ARG A 599 -33.05 4.84 -22.33
C ARG A 599 -33.34 6.16 -23.03
N ALA A 600 -32.64 6.44 -24.14
CA ALA A 600 -32.86 7.63 -24.95
C ALA A 600 -34.29 7.64 -25.51
N THR A 601 -34.70 6.56 -26.18
CA THR A 601 -36.05 6.41 -26.74
C THR A 601 -37.14 6.50 -25.68
N VAL A 602 -36.98 5.82 -24.54
CA VAL A 602 -37.91 5.88 -23.41
C VAL A 602 -37.98 7.30 -22.83
N GLY A 603 -36.84 8.00 -22.74
CA GLY A 603 -36.75 9.39 -22.32
C GLY A 603 -37.51 10.33 -23.25
N ASP A 604 -37.28 10.22 -24.55
CA ASP A 604 -37.94 11.02 -25.58
C ASP A 604 -39.46 10.82 -25.56
N LEU A 605 -39.91 9.55 -25.51
CA LEU A 605 -41.34 9.22 -25.44
C LEU A 605 -41.98 9.65 -24.12
N ARG A 606 -41.25 9.60 -23.01
CA ARG A 606 -41.76 10.11 -21.72
C ARG A 606 -41.83 11.64 -21.73
N GLY A 607 -40.94 12.32 -22.44
CA GLY A 607 -40.89 13.78 -22.56
C GLY A 607 -42.11 14.38 -23.25
N VAL A 608 -42.76 13.63 -24.15
CA VAL A 608 -44.03 14.05 -24.78
C VAL A 608 -45.27 13.82 -23.89
N VAL A 609 -45.15 13.07 -22.79
CA VAL A 609 -46.29 12.81 -21.88
C VAL A 609 -46.45 13.99 -20.91
N PRO A 610 -47.57 14.74 -20.94
CA PRO A 610 -47.77 15.89 -20.07
C PRO A 610 -48.08 15.46 -18.63
N ASP A 611 -47.80 16.32 -17.64
CA ASP A 611 -48.00 15.99 -16.22
C ASP A 611 -49.47 15.67 -15.87
N ASN A 612 -50.42 16.26 -16.60
CA ASN A 612 -51.85 16.01 -16.48
C ASN A 612 -52.38 14.95 -17.47
N ALA A 613 -51.55 14.03 -17.98
CA ALA A 613 -51.92 13.07 -19.04
C ALA A 613 -53.29 12.37 -18.83
N HIS A 614 -53.64 12.06 -17.58
CA HIS A 614 -54.91 11.42 -17.23
C HIS A 614 -56.16 12.25 -17.58
N THR A 615 -56.08 13.59 -17.66
CA THR A 615 -57.20 14.44 -18.09
C THR A 615 -57.39 14.44 -19.60
N LEU A 616 -56.34 14.06 -20.34
CA LEU A 616 -56.28 14.02 -21.80
C LEU A 616 -56.59 12.63 -22.36
N SER A 617 -57.18 11.77 -21.54
CA SER A 617 -57.51 10.39 -21.89
C SER A 617 -58.97 10.09 -21.58
N SER A 618 -59.59 9.31 -22.45
CA SER A 618 -60.86 8.64 -22.18
C SER A 618 -60.71 7.38 -21.32
N ASP A 619 -59.48 7.00 -20.96
CA ASP A 619 -59.13 5.99 -19.95
C ASP A 619 -58.19 6.55 -18.85
N PRO A 620 -58.64 7.52 -18.00
CA PRO A 620 -57.78 8.16 -16.99
C PRO A 620 -57.16 7.18 -15.98
N ALA A 621 -57.91 6.12 -15.62
CA ALA A 621 -57.45 5.11 -14.68
C ALA A 621 -56.31 4.26 -15.27
N GLY A 622 -56.44 3.83 -16.54
CA GLY A 622 -55.41 3.09 -17.24
C GLY A 622 -54.12 3.89 -17.45
N VAL A 623 -54.23 5.19 -17.71
CA VAL A 623 -53.07 6.11 -17.80
C VAL A 623 -52.36 6.23 -16.45
N ARG A 624 -53.09 6.52 -15.37
CA ARG A 624 -52.49 6.65 -14.02
C ARG A 624 -51.81 5.37 -13.57
N ALA A 625 -52.45 4.22 -13.76
CA ALA A 625 -51.88 2.93 -13.38
C ALA A 625 -50.55 2.63 -14.11
N ARG A 626 -50.49 2.93 -15.41
CA ARG A 626 -49.28 2.73 -16.22
C ARG A 626 -48.19 3.72 -15.89
N LEU A 627 -48.51 5.00 -15.70
CA LEU A 627 -47.53 6.01 -15.28
C LEU A 627 -46.93 5.70 -13.91
N ASN A 628 -47.76 5.31 -12.94
CA ASN A 628 -47.25 4.90 -11.62
C ASN A 628 -46.32 3.68 -11.72
N ARG A 629 -46.69 2.70 -12.56
CA ARG A 629 -45.83 1.52 -12.80
C ARG A 629 -44.56 1.88 -13.56
N PHE A 630 -44.64 2.79 -14.52
CA PHE A 630 -43.50 3.33 -15.27
C PHE A 630 -42.53 4.03 -14.34
N ASP A 631 -42.99 4.97 -13.52
CA ASP A 631 -42.15 5.72 -12.59
C ASP A 631 -41.50 4.79 -11.55
N TYR A 632 -42.25 3.79 -11.06
CA TYR A 632 -41.70 2.76 -10.18
C TYR A 632 -40.62 1.93 -10.87
N LEU A 633 -40.89 1.44 -12.09
CA LEU A 633 -39.98 0.58 -12.81
C LEU A 633 -38.74 1.34 -13.27
N ARG A 634 -38.87 2.59 -13.72
CA ARG A 634 -37.77 3.44 -14.18
C ARG A 634 -36.76 3.70 -13.07
N ARG A 635 -37.23 3.83 -11.83
CA ARG A 635 -36.37 3.97 -10.64
C ARG A 635 -35.67 2.67 -10.29
N ARG A 636 -36.28 1.51 -10.56
CA ARG A 636 -35.72 0.21 -10.17
C ARG A 636 -34.84 -0.41 -11.24
N SER A 637 -35.30 -0.46 -12.49
CA SER A 637 -34.64 -1.09 -13.64
C SER A 637 -34.83 -0.17 -14.86
N PRO A 638 -33.92 0.80 -15.07
CA PRO A 638 -34.04 1.81 -16.13
C PRO A 638 -33.91 1.24 -17.54
N ASP A 639 -33.37 0.02 -17.69
CA ASP A 639 -33.22 -0.70 -18.96
C ASP A 639 -34.30 -1.76 -19.19
N SER A 640 -35.34 -1.79 -18.37
CA SER A 640 -36.40 -2.77 -18.57
C SER A 640 -37.15 -2.47 -19.88
N GLU A 641 -37.22 -3.46 -20.78
CA GLU A 641 -38.05 -3.39 -21.99
C GLU A 641 -39.53 -3.06 -21.69
N GLN A 642 -40.01 -3.38 -20.48
CA GLN A 642 -41.35 -3.01 -20.03
C GLN A 642 -41.56 -1.49 -19.93
N LEU A 643 -40.51 -0.68 -19.78
CA LEU A 643 -40.64 0.78 -19.75
C LEU A 643 -41.15 1.32 -21.08
N LEU A 644 -40.62 0.79 -22.18
CA LEU A 644 -41.05 1.14 -23.53
C LEU A 644 -42.51 0.70 -23.75
N VAL A 645 -42.88 -0.51 -23.31
CA VAL A 645 -44.26 -1.01 -23.34
C VAL A 645 -45.21 -0.10 -22.54
N LEU A 646 -44.81 0.32 -21.33
CA LEU A 646 -45.63 1.16 -20.46
C LEU A 646 -45.83 2.55 -21.05
N VAL A 647 -44.77 3.18 -21.56
CA VAL A 647 -44.87 4.54 -22.12
C VAL A 647 -45.67 4.54 -23.43
N VAL A 648 -45.47 3.56 -24.31
CA VAL A 648 -46.29 3.38 -25.52
C VAL A 648 -47.75 3.15 -25.14
N GLY A 649 -48.02 2.31 -24.14
CA GLY A 649 -49.36 2.07 -23.62
C GLY A 649 -50.03 3.32 -23.03
N VAL A 650 -49.26 4.29 -22.51
CA VAL A 650 -49.76 5.59 -22.08
C VAL A 650 -50.06 6.47 -23.30
N LEU A 651 -49.13 6.58 -24.25
CA LEU A 651 -49.27 7.43 -25.43
C LEU A 651 -50.52 7.07 -26.26
N ILE A 652 -50.76 5.78 -26.52
CA ILE A 652 -51.95 5.31 -27.26
C ILE A 652 -53.26 5.72 -26.56
N ARG A 653 -53.23 5.93 -25.23
CA ARG A 653 -54.43 6.29 -24.45
C ARG A 653 -54.67 7.79 -24.36
N LEU A 654 -53.81 8.67 -24.85
CA LEU A 654 -54.01 10.12 -24.78
C LEU A 654 -54.86 10.65 -25.94
N ASP A 655 -56.03 10.03 -26.17
CA ASP A 655 -56.93 10.28 -27.30
C ASP A 655 -57.54 11.68 -27.35
N ARG A 656 -57.39 12.49 -26.29
CA ARG A 656 -57.90 13.86 -26.22
C ARG A 656 -56.82 14.91 -26.40
N MET A 657 -55.58 14.51 -26.70
CA MET A 657 -54.55 15.46 -27.11
C MET A 657 -54.82 15.98 -28.53
N ASP A 658 -54.55 17.27 -28.73
CA ASP A 658 -54.70 17.91 -30.05
C ASP A 658 -53.74 17.26 -31.07
N GLU A 659 -52.54 16.87 -30.62
CA GLU A 659 -51.49 16.22 -31.41
C GLU A 659 -51.56 14.67 -31.36
N TYR A 660 -52.73 14.09 -31.10
CA TYR A 660 -52.87 12.64 -30.95
C TYR A 660 -52.37 11.84 -32.18
N GLU A 661 -52.55 12.38 -33.38
CA GLU A 661 -52.10 11.72 -34.61
C GLU A 661 -50.55 11.63 -34.68
N ASP A 662 -49.87 12.72 -34.31
CA ASP A 662 -48.40 12.76 -34.25
C ASP A 662 -47.85 11.83 -33.17
N MET A 663 -48.57 11.70 -32.06
CA MET A 663 -48.25 10.72 -31.03
C MET A 663 -48.37 9.28 -31.51
N ILE A 664 -49.42 8.95 -32.27
CA ILE A 664 -49.57 7.62 -32.86
C ILE A 664 -48.46 7.35 -33.87
N GLN A 665 -48.02 8.36 -34.64
CA GLN A 665 -46.85 8.20 -35.51
C GLN A 665 -45.59 7.87 -34.72
N ARG A 666 -45.32 8.57 -33.61
CA ARG A 666 -44.19 8.24 -32.73
C ARG A 666 -44.27 6.81 -32.18
N VAL A 667 -45.47 6.32 -31.87
CA VAL A 667 -45.68 4.92 -31.46
C VAL A 667 -45.39 3.94 -32.60
N ILE A 668 -45.69 4.29 -33.85
CA ILE A 668 -45.34 3.49 -35.02
C ILE A 668 -43.82 3.46 -35.23
N ASP A 669 -43.16 4.60 -35.06
CA ASP A 669 -41.71 4.74 -35.24
C ASP A 669 -40.90 3.92 -34.22
N VAL A 670 -41.50 3.54 -33.07
CA VAL A 670 -40.93 2.61 -32.09
C VAL A 670 -40.80 1.17 -32.63
N GLY A 671 -41.56 0.81 -33.66
CA GLY A 671 -41.48 -0.50 -34.32
C GLY A 671 -41.98 -1.66 -33.46
N ASP A 672 -41.29 -2.80 -33.52
CA ASP A 672 -41.74 -4.08 -32.93
C ASP A 672 -42.06 -4.01 -31.44
N ALA A 673 -41.35 -3.16 -30.69
CA ALA A 673 -41.60 -2.97 -29.27
C ALA A 673 -43.00 -2.40 -28.95
N ALA A 674 -43.67 -1.77 -29.92
CA ALA A 674 -45.04 -1.29 -29.79
C ALA A 674 -46.11 -2.39 -29.97
N ILE A 675 -45.77 -3.55 -30.53
CA ILE A 675 -46.76 -4.61 -30.88
C ILE A 675 -47.51 -5.11 -29.65
N THR A 676 -46.79 -5.44 -28.57
CA THR A 676 -47.37 -5.95 -27.32
C THR A 676 -48.36 -4.96 -26.70
N PRO A 677 -47.99 -3.70 -26.39
CA PRO A 677 -48.93 -2.75 -25.80
C PRO A 677 -50.11 -2.42 -26.71
N LEU A 678 -49.92 -2.36 -28.03
CA LEU A 678 -51.00 -2.18 -29.00
C LEU A 678 -51.97 -3.36 -28.98
N THR A 679 -51.45 -4.60 -28.93
CA THR A 679 -52.27 -5.82 -28.85
C THR A 679 -53.07 -5.88 -27.56
N GLU A 680 -52.48 -5.50 -26.42
CA GLU A 680 -53.18 -5.43 -25.14
C GLU A 680 -54.37 -4.45 -25.19
N VAL A 681 -54.19 -3.27 -25.80
CA VAL A 681 -55.26 -2.27 -25.96
C VAL A 681 -56.41 -2.85 -26.79
N VAL A 682 -56.09 -3.50 -27.92
CA VAL A 682 -57.09 -4.10 -28.81
C VAL A 682 -57.84 -5.25 -28.14
N GLN A 683 -57.17 -6.06 -27.30
CA GLN A 683 -57.79 -7.19 -26.60
C GLN A 683 -58.62 -6.79 -25.37
N GLN A 684 -58.26 -5.71 -24.69
CA GLN A 684 -58.95 -5.22 -23.48
C GLN A 684 -60.20 -4.39 -23.81
N ALA A 685 -60.36 -3.92 -25.04
CA ALA A 685 -61.52 -3.15 -25.45
C ALA A 685 -62.75 -4.07 -25.59
N ASP A 686 -63.71 -3.92 -24.68
CA ASP A 686 -65.05 -4.49 -24.88
C ASP A 686 -65.78 -3.62 -25.93
N ASN A 687 -66.32 -4.24 -26.97
CA ASN A 687 -66.99 -3.57 -28.11
C ASN A 687 -68.20 -2.69 -27.73
N ARG A 688 -68.51 -2.59 -26.43
CA ARG A 688 -69.62 -1.82 -25.86
C ARG A 688 -69.19 -0.47 -25.25
N GLU A 689 -67.90 -0.20 -25.10
CA GLU A 689 -67.40 1.05 -24.51
C GLU A 689 -67.18 2.15 -25.56
N VAL A 690 -68.28 2.80 -25.98
CA VAL A 690 -68.28 3.89 -27.00
C VAL A 690 -67.28 5.02 -26.70
N HIS A 691 -66.98 5.28 -25.42
CA HIS A 691 -66.07 6.36 -25.02
C HIS A 691 -64.58 6.06 -25.26
N ARG A 692 -64.20 4.83 -25.64
CA ARG A 692 -62.80 4.45 -25.94
C ARG A 692 -62.53 4.18 -27.42
N GLU A 693 -63.47 4.51 -28.30
CA GLU A 693 -63.42 4.22 -29.74
C GLU A 693 -62.15 4.79 -30.40
N ARG A 694 -61.80 6.04 -30.12
CA ARG A 694 -60.59 6.70 -30.67
C ARG A 694 -59.27 6.05 -30.22
N ILE A 695 -59.22 5.50 -29.01
CA ILE A 695 -58.08 4.73 -28.50
C ILE A 695 -57.95 3.41 -29.31
N LEU A 696 -59.07 2.73 -29.53
CA LEU A 696 -59.11 1.47 -30.27
C LEU A 696 -58.72 1.67 -31.73
N GLU A 697 -59.26 2.68 -32.40
CA GLU A 697 -58.93 3.02 -33.79
C GLU A 697 -57.45 3.34 -33.96
N GLY A 698 -56.90 4.20 -33.08
CA GLY A 698 -55.47 4.53 -33.08
C GLY A 698 -54.59 3.30 -32.87
N ALA A 699 -54.96 2.42 -31.92
CA ALA A 699 -54.24 1.18 -31.65
C ALA A 699 -54.28 0.18 -32.83
N VAL A 700 -55.44 -0.01 -33.45
CA VAL A 700 -55.59 -0.89 -34.62
C VAL A 700 -54.78 -0.38 -35.82
N ARG A 701 -54.80 0.94 -36.05
CA ARG A 701 -54.02 1.57 -37.12
C ARG A 701 -52.53 1.35 -36.90
N ALA A 702 -52.01 1.76 -35.74
CA ALA A 702 -50.60 1.61 -35.41
C ALA A 702 -50.15 0.14 -35.46
N LEU A 703 -50.97 -0.79 -34.96
CA LEU A 703 -50.65 -2.22 -35.00
C LEU A 703 -50.53 -2.77 -36.43
N ARG A 704 -51.39 -2.31 -37.34
CA ARG A 704 -51.33 -2.68 -38.75
C ARG A 704 -50.06 -2.16 -39.41
N GLU A 705 -49.71 -0.90 -39.17
CA GLU A 705 -48.55 -0.25 -39.77
C GLU A 705 -47.24 -0.83 -39.23
N VAL A 706 -47.11 -0.99 -37.91
CA VAL A 706 -45.95 -1.62 -37.28
C VAL A 706 -45.72 -3.04 -37.83
N ARG A 707 -46.79 -3.86 -37.95
CA ARG A 707 -46.67 -5.22 -38.53
C ARG A 707 -46.30 -5.20 -40.01
N ALA A 708 -46.77 -4.22 -40.77
CA ALA A 708 -46.41 -4.07 -42.18
C ALA A 708 -44.91 -3.73 -42.32
N ILE A 709 -44.40 -2.83 -41.47
CA ILE A 709 -42.98 -2.47 -41.41
C ILE A 709 -42.15 -3.70 -41.02
N ALA A 710 -42.54 -4.41 -39.95
CA ALA A 710 -41.86 -5.62 -39.48
C ALA A 710 -41.79 -6.74 -40.53
N SER A 711 -42.85 -6.90 -41.33
CA SER A 711 -42.92 -7.90 -42.41
C SER A 711 -42.12 -7.51 -43.66
N SER A 712 -41.67 -6.26 -43.75
CA SER A 712 -40.92 -5.71 -44.88
C SER A 712 -39.43 -5.54 -44.61
N ALA A 713 -38.98 -5.78 -43.37
CA ALA A 713 -37.57 -5.83 -43.01
C ALA A 713 -36.94 -7.13 -43.55
N PRO A 714 -35.85 -7.06 -44.34
CA PRO A 714 -35.24 -8.21 -45.01
C PRO A 714 -34.53 -9.20 -44.09
#